data_AF-A0A7C5ARA9-F1
#
_entry.id   AF-A0A7C5ARA9-F1
#
_cell.length_a   1.000
_cell.length_b   1.000
_cell.length_c   1.000
_cell.angle_alpha   90.00
_cell.angle_beta   90.00
_cell.angle_gamma   90.00
#
_symmetry.space_group_name_H-M   'P 1'
#
loop_
_entity.id
_entity.type
_entity.pdbx_description
1 polymer ?
#
loop_
_entity_poly.entity_id
_entity_poly.type
_entity_poly.pdbx_seq_one_letter_code
_entity_poly.pdbx_strand_id
1 'polypeptide(L)'
;MPSRAIVLGGSLAGVRAARRLAAAGLTVVLLEPSPFLGRLVLRDAPDWMAAVPDLLEATRDPRLAVFTQAEVGQVVRQGEQFLVRATVHPRYVDPGRCTACGECEAVCPVERVFPGNGGTRRAVYREPPLRAVPNVYAIEKRGSAPCAVSCPGGIRVQGFVALIARGRFREAHELIAQAIPFPGICGRVCHHPCEAQCSRNELDRPVALRALKRFVADRAAEEGGPRWPAVPPDPALPPVAVIGAGPAGLTVAWELARAGVRVTVFEALPVAGGMMAVGIPAYRLPREVLRREIAAIRALGVEIRLNTPLGPELTLDDLFSQGYGAVFLGLGAHRSRSLDLPGESLAGVVQATDLLRAVALAPEGSAASLRNQGWLVGRRAVVVGGGNSAIDAARVLLRLGLEEVRVLYRRSRREMPALPEEIAAAEEEGVVVQELVAPVRIVGSEGRVAAVECLRMELGEPDDSGRARPIPIPGSEFVLETDMVVVAIGQEADLSSLPPEICPGGRLVVDPQTGATKRPGVFAAGDVVRPATVIEAIAAGKRVARSILRYLRGEAPTPEEGAARWVARPSPEELSDLPRLARQEPPVVAARRRRRVFEEVEKAFTPEQAVTEASRCLSCAVCSECFECVAACRARAIDHAAFPREMVFEADLLLDAGGYRLELPEGALPVGKNGEVPAVPAGSVPVLFPAVQRLPIVESRPNQVGVFLCRCGGQIAAALDLEALASQLRERPGVLRVEIVDQACVPEGLAELRNAASGLEGVVLGGCSCCNLAQVCYGCTTQRVRCRSGLGVWESVGDLPPPWVWEYVNLREQCAWLWSPKEALAVALDLLTAAVARLRAGPAVPLVARVDRARCRNCGTCVAVCRAGALRLGSDEDGRPRIEVEEARCLACGTCAAHCPTGAMEAGRVGDAQLEATVEALLPQDGGERLLVFLCNWGGQSGVEAAGVTRLELPSGVRLVRVPCLGRLSPGLLLRALERGAGGILLAGCREDACRYGFGREVAAGVLSQVRALVRLLGLGERLAVVDVRPGDGVGFREAVLVAKARFGER
;
A
#
# COMPACT_ATOMS: atom_id res chain seq x y z
N MET A 1 23.90 32.94 -21.48
CA MET A 1 23.51 33.00 -20.06
C MET A 1 22.77 31.72 -19.72
N PRO A 2 22.95 31.14 -18.53
CA PRO A 2 22.31 29.88 -18.17
C PRO A 2 20.79 30.06 -18.12
N SER A 3 20.08 29.10 -18.71
CA SER A 3 18.61 29.05 -18.76
C SER A 3 18.05 27.89 -17.93
N ARG A 4 18.87 26.84 -17.73
CA ARG A 4 18.53 25.62 -17.01
C ARG A 4 19.54 25.32 -15.91
N ALA A 5 19.06 24.97 -14.72
CA ALA A 5 19.90 24.55 -13.60
C ALA A 5 19.43 23.23 -13.00
N ILE A 6 20.37 22.40 -12.54
CA ILE A 6 20.10 21.23 -11.70
C ILE A 6 20.69 21.49 -10.31
N VAL A 7 19.90 21.21 -9.27
CA VAL A 7 20.33 21.19 -7.88
C VAL A 7 20.24 19.75 -7.37
N LEU A 8 21.38 19.20 -6.93
CA LEU A 8 21.47 17.89 -6.30
C LEU A 8 21.34 18.05 -4.78
N GLY A 9 20.26 17.52 -4.21
CA GLY A 9 19.98 17.55 -2.78
C GLY A 9 18.88 18.54 -2.38
N GLY A 10 17.83 18.03 -1.75
CA GLY A 10 16.68 18.78 -1.23
C GLY A 10 16.86 19.22 0.23
N SER A 11 18.09 19.48 0.67
CA SER A 11 18.35 20.17 1.95
C SER A 11 17.77 21.59 1.93
N LEU A 12 17.63 22.26 3.09
CA LEU A 12 17.14 23.65 3.11
C LEU A 12 18.02 24.58 2.25
N ALA A 13 19.33 24.35 2.26
CA ALA A 13 20.27 25.07 1.41
C ALA A 13 19.97 24.82 -0.07
N GLY A 14 19.80 23.56 -0.47
CA GLY A 14 19.45 23.20 -1.86
C GLY A 14 18.11 23.78 -2.30
N VAL A 15 17.09 23.72 -1.44
CA VAL A 15 15.77 24.30 -1.74
C VAL A 15 15.85 25.82 -1.89
N ARG A 16 16.56 26.53 -0.99
CA ARG A 16 16.76 27.98 -1.11
C ARG A 16 17.54 28.36 -2.36
N ALA A 17 18.56 27.59 -2.72
CA ALA A 17 19.32 27.78 -3.95
C ALA A 17 18.43 27.61 -5.18
N ALA A 18 17.66 26.52 -5.25
CA ALA A 18 16.74 26.25 -6.33
C ALA A 18 15.71 27.38 -6.52
N ARG A 19 15.15 27.88 -5.41
CA ARG A 19 14.23 29.03 -5.42
C ARG A 19 14.87 30.32 -5.91
N ARG A 20 16.10 30.62 -5.47
CA ARG A 20 16.83 31.83 -5.93
C ARG A 20 17.08 31.78 -7.44
N LEU A 21 17.44 30.61 -7.96
CA LEU A 21 17.63 30.41 -9.40
C LEU A 21 16.31 30.55 -10.18
N ALA A 22 15.22 29.97 -9.67
CA ALA A 22 13.88 30.12 -10.27
C ALA A 22 13.38 31.57 -10.26
N ALA A 23 13.62 32.31 -9.17
CA ALA A 23 13.34 33.73 -9.05
C ALA A 23 14.18 34.58 -10.02
N ALA A 24 15.43 34.17 -10.29
CA ALA A 24 16.30 34.75 -11.30
C ALA A 24 15.89 34.39 -12.75
N GLY A 25 14.82 33.60 -12.94
CA GLY A 25 14.25 33.29 -14.25
C GLY A 25 14.68 31.97 -14.87
N LEU A 26 15.48 31.15 -14.18
CA LEU A 26 15.91 29.85 -14.69
C LEU A 26 14.82 28.79 -14.51
N THR A 27 14.82 27.79 -15.39
CA THR A 27 14.10 26.53 -15.14
C THR A 27 15.01 25.63 -14.32
N VAL A 28 14.51 25.13 -13.19
CA VAL A 28 15.32 24.41 -12.21
C VAL A 28 14.79 23.00 -12.00
N VAL A 29 15.68 22.01 -12.00
CA VAL A 29 15.40 20.63 -11.60
C VAL A 29 16.06 20.38 -10.25
N LEU A 30 15.27 19.99 -9.24
CA LEU A 30 15.77 19.61 -7.93
C LEU A 30 15.65 18.09 -7.75
N LEU A 31 16.78 17.40 -7.60
CA LEU A 31 16.84 15.96 -7.36
C LEU A 31 17.10 15.68 -5.89
N GLU A 32 16.25 14.87 -5.25
CA GLU A 32 16.37 14.48 -3.84
C GLU A 32 16.28 12.95 -3.71
N PRO A 33 17.25 12.28 -3.06
CA PRO A 33 17.23 10.81 -2.92
C PRO A 33 16.18 10.32 -1.92
N SER A 34 15.75 11.16 -0.98
CA SER A 34 14.65 10.88 -0.04
C SER A 34 13.28 11.03 -0.72
N PRO A 35 12.22 10.36 -0.23
CA PRO A 35 10.85 10.77 -0.53
C PRO A 35 10.48 12.13 0.07
N PHE A 36 11.35 12.80 0.81
CA PHE A 36 11.02 14.05 1.49
C PHE A 36 12.11 15.10 1.34
N LEU A 37 11.71 16.31 0.95
CA LEU A 37 12.55 17.50 1.06
C LEU A 37 12.75 17.89 2.53
N GLY A 38 13.92 18.44 2.85
CA GLY A 38 14.24 18.99 4.18
C GLY A 38 14.80 17.97 5.18
N ARG A 39 15.04 16.71 4.79
CA ARG A 39 15.47 15.60 5.66
C ARG A 39 16.74 15.91 6.48
N LEU A 40 17.69 16.67 5.93
CA LEU A 40 18.98 17.00 6.55
C LEU A 40 18.92 18.16 7.57
N VAL A 41 17.76 18.82 7.74
CA VAL A 41 17.67 20.14 8.40
C VAL A 41 17.24 20.04 9.87
N LEU A 42 16.74 18.88 10.31
CA LEU A 42 15.78 18.84 11.44
C LEU A 42 16.17 17.95 12.61
N ARG A 43 17.41 17.50 12.63
CA ARG A 43 18.00 16.90 13.83
C ARG A 43 18.49 17.94 14.83
N ASP A 44 19.07 19.06 14.36
CA ASP A 44 19.86 19.95 15.24
C ASP A 44 19.58 21.47 15.08
N ALA A 45 18.60 21.92 14.28
CA ALA A 45 18.36 23.35 14.06
C ALA A 45 17.13 23.92 14.82
N PRO A 46 17.26 24.99 15.62
CA PRO A 46 16.13 25.70 16.25
C PRO A 46 15.21 26.44 15.25
N ASP A 47 15.61 26.57 13.98
CA ASP A 47 14.95 27.39 12.93
C ASP A 47 14.10 26.60 11.92
N TRP A 48 13.72 25.36 12.22
CA TRP A 48 12.92 24.54 11.29
C TRP A 48 11.62 25.21 10.81
N MET A 49 11.01 26.04 11.65
CA MET A 49 9.82 26.80 11.29
C MET A 49 10.07 27.82 10.18
N ALA A 50 11.27 28.40 10.10
CA ALA A 50 11.65 29.30 9.02
C ALA A 50 11.85 28.56 7.69
N ALA A 51 12.09 27.24 7.73
CA ALA A 51 12.36 26.40 6.57
C ALA A 51 11.10 25.92 5.85
N VAL A 52 10.01 25.66 6.57
CA VAL A 52 8.78 25.03 6.02
C VAL A 52 8.18 25.78 4.81
N PRO A 53 8.09 27.13 4.76
CA PRO A 53 7.57 27.80 3.58
C PRO A 53 8.51 27.69 2.40
N ASP A 54 9.83 27.72 2.61
CA ASP A 54 10.78 27.51 1.52
C ASP A 54 10.52 26.14 0.87
N LEU A 55 10.28 25.11 1.68
CA LEU A 55 9.93 23.77 1.20
C LEU A 55 8.57 23.73 0.48
N LEU A 56 7.52 24.34 1.04
CA LEU A 56 6.18 24.35 0.43
C LEU A 56 6.12 25.18 -0.86
N GLU A 57 6.74 26.35 -0.88
CA GLU A 57 6.79 27.25 -2.03
C GLU A 57 7.60 26.63 -3.16
N ALA A 58 8.72 25.95 -2.84
CA ALA A 58 9.48 25.21 -3.83
C ALA A 58 8.64 24.16 -4.56
N THR A 59 7.77 23.43 -3.86
CA THR A 59 6.88 22.43 -4.49
C THR A 59 5.73 23.02 -5.31
N ARG A 60 5.55 24.34 -5.32
CA ARG A 60 4.48 25.05 -6.04
C ARG A 60 4.97 25.95 -7.16
N ASP A 61 6.28 26.24 -7.20
CA ASP A 61 6.85 27.11 -8.22
C ASP A 61 6.84 26.39 -9.58
N PRO A 62 6.14 26.92 -10.60
CA PRO A 62 6.05 26.26 -11.91
C PRO A 62 7.40 26.19 -12.64
N ARG A 63 8.41 26.95 -12.22
CA ARG A 63 9.77 26.90 -12.78
C ARG A 63 10.66 25.88 -12.08
N LEU A 64 10.20 25.26 -10.99
CA LEU A 64 10.95 24.29 -10.20
C LEU A 64 10.32 22.89 -10.30
N ALA A 65 10.98 22.00 -11.02
CA ALA A 65 10.61 20.59 -11.09
C ALA A 65 11.32 19.81 -9.98
N VAL A 66 10.57 19.28 -9.01
CA VAL A 66 11.11 18.51 -7.89
C VAL A 66 10.92 17.01 -8.12
N PHE A 67 12.02 16.26 -8.12
CA PHE A 67 12.02 14.79 -8.19
C PHE A 67 12.56 14.22 -6.87
N THR A 68 11.65 13.71 -6.04
CA THR A 68 11.98 12.95 -4.82
C THR A 68 12.20 11.47 -5.15
N GLN A 69 12.97 10.76 -4.32
CA GLN A 69 13.44 9.40 -4.60
C GLN A 69 14.21 9.28 -5.93
N ALA A 70 14.99 10.32 -6.24
CA ALA A 70 15.87 10.32 -7.41
C ALA A 70 17.24 9.77 -7.01
N GLU A 71 17.60 8.60 -7.53
CA GLU A 71 18.93 8.03 -7.42
C GLU A 71 19.76 8.49 -8.61
N VAL A 72 20.80 9.30 -8.36
CA VAL A 72 21.66 9.84 -9.42
C VAL A 72 22.79 8.84 -9.67
N GLY A 73 22.86 8.29 -10.89
CA GLY A 73 23.83 7.27 -11.24
C GLY A 73 25.10 7.84 -11.89
N GLN A 74 24.93 8.75 -12.86
CA GLN A 74 26.05 9.32 -13.60
C GLN A 74 25.81 10.80 -13.90
N VAL A 75 26.85 11.61 -13.73
CA VAL A 75 26.90 13.02 -14.12
C VAL A 75 28.03 13.20 -15.12
N VAL A 76 27.72 13.69 -16.31
CA VAL A 76 28.70 13.93 -17.38
C VAL A 76 28.64 15.37 -17.82
N ARG A 77 29.81 15.96 -18.09
CA ARG A 77 29.89 17.27 -18.75
C ARG A 77 30.08 17.06 -20.25
N GLN A 78 29.18 17.62 -21.06
CA GLN A 78 29.23 17.57 -22.52
C GLN A 78 29.33 19.01 -23.06
N GLY A 79 30.55 19.45 -23.35
CA GLY A 79 30.83 20.85 -23.70
C GLY A 79 30.56 21.79 -22.53
N GLU A 80 29.69 22.78 -22.73
CA GLU A 80 29.27 23.73 -21.67
C GLU A 80 28.08 23.24 -20.84
N GLN A 81 27.51 22.07 -21.14
CA GLN A 81 26.31 21.55 -20.47
C GLN A 81 26.60 20.32 -19.61
N PHE A 82 25.75 20.10 -18.61
CA PHE A 82 25.73 18.91 -17.75
C PHE A 82 24.58 18.00 -18.15
N LEU A 83 24.87 16.71 -18.24
CA LEU A 83 23.89 15.63 -18.36
C LEU A 83 23.88 14.82 -17.06
N VAL A 84 22.72 14.72 -16.43
CA VAL A 84 22.50 13.96 -15.20
C VAL A 84 21.56 12.80 -15.50
N ARG A 85 22.07 11.57 -15.38
CA ARG A 85 21.26 10.35 -15.46
C ARG A 85 20.81 9.95 -14.07
N ALA A 86 19.50 9.85 -13.87
CA ALA A 86 18.92 9.46 -12.60
C ALA A 86 17.78 8.46 -12.78
N THR A 87 17.69 7.52 -11.84
CA THR A 87 16.55 6.61 -11.69
C THR A 87 15.62 7.20 -10.65
N VAL A 88 14.42 7.62 -11.08
CA VAL A 88 13.39 8.16 -10.18
C VAL A 88 12.50 7.02 -9.72
N HIS A 89 12.64 6.63 -8.46
CA HIS A 89 11.83 5.60 -7.84
C HIS A 89 10.47 6.15 -7.43
N PRO A 90 9.38 5.37 -7.56
CA PRO A 90 8.06 5.82 -7.13
C PRO A 90 7.97 5.89 -5.61
N ARG A 91 7.15 6.82 -5.13
CA ARG A 91 6.79 6.92 -3.70
C ARG A 91 5.85 5.80 -3.24
N TYR A 92 5.21 5.13 -4.21
CA TYR A 92 4.07 4.21 -4.06
C TYR A 92 2.86 4.80 -3.32
N VAL A 93 2.93 6.08 -2.95
CA VAL A 93 1.88 6.85 -2.32
C VAL A 93 1.77 8.17 -3.06
N ASP A 94 0.59 8.42 -3.61
CA ASP A 94 0.27 9.65 -4.32
C ASP A 94 0.10 10.82 -3.32
N PRO A 95 1.00 11.83 -3.34
CA PRO A 95 0.88 13.00 -2.48
C PRO A 95 -0.36 13.86 -2.80
N GLY A 96 -0.88 13.78 -4.02
CA GLY A 96 -2.11 14.44 -4.48
C GLY A 96 -3.39 13.85 -3.87
N ARG A 97 -3.33 12.62 -3.33
CA ARG A 97 -4.48 11.95 -2.71
C ARG A 97 -4.29 11.71 -1.21
N CYS A 98 -3.08 11.36 -0.77
CA CYS A 98 -2.82 10.95 0.61
C CYS A 98 -3.32 11.96 1.67
N THR A 99 -4.14 11.49 2.61
CA THR A 99 -4.69 12.28 3.73
C THR A 99 -3.82 12.27 4.98
N ALA A 100 -2.73 11.49 4.93
CA ALA A 100 -1.79 11.24 6.03
C ALA A 100 -2.46 10.85 7.36
N CYS A 101 -3.48 9.99 7.28
CA CYS A 101 -4.23 9.46 8.43
C CYS A 101 -3.46 8.44 9.27
N GLY A 102 -2.51 7.71 8.68
CA GLY A 102 -1.69 6.70 9.37
C GLY A 102 -2.23 5.28 9.39
N GLU A 103 -3.43 5.04 8.85
CA GLU A 103 -4.03 3.69 8.78
C GLU A 103 -3.13 2.67 8.08
N CYS A 104 -2.46 3.09 6.98
CA CYS A 104 -1.54 2.21 6.26
C CYS A 104 -0.33 1.77 7.10
N GLU A 105 0.18 2.64 7.95
CA GLU A 105 1.29 2.35 8.87
C GLU A 105 0.85 1.45 10.02
N ALA A 106 -0.34 1.69 10.57
CA ALA A 106 -0.92 0.89 11.64
C ALA A 106 -1.11 -0.59 11.23
N VAL A 107 -1.53 -0.84 10.00
CA VAL A 107 -1.76 -2.21 9.48
C VAL A 107 -0.52 -2.86 8.87
N CYS A 108 0.62 -2.16 8.79
CA CYS A 108 1.81 -2.70 8.12
C CYS A 108 2.47 -3.79 8.98
N PRO A 109 2.59 -5.05 8.49
CA PRO A 109 3.16 -6.14 9.28
C PRO A 109 4.71 -6.09 9.35
N VAL A 110 5.34 -5.31 8.48
CA VAL A 110 6.80 -5.17 8.40
C VAL A 110 7.27 -4.29 9.53
N GLU A 111 8.33 -4.68 10.23
CA GLU A 111 9.00 -3.88 11.25
C GLU A 111 10.50 -4.16 11.15
N ARG A 112 11.29 -3.13 10.90
CA ARG A 112 12.74 -3.27 10.70
C ARG A 112 13.49 -2.12 11.32
N VAL A 113 14.73 -2.38 11.72
CA VAL A 113 15.70 -1.35 12.09
C VAL A 113 16.24 -0.74 10.79
N PHE A 114 16.21 0.59 10.69
CA PHE A 114 16.73 1.30 9.52
C PHE A 114 18.04 2.03 9.86
N PRO A 115 19.08 1.92 9.02
CA PRO A 115 20.36 2.59 9.24
C PRO A 115 20.20 4.12 9.37
N GLY A 116 20.95 4.72 10.29
CA GLY A 116 21.05 6.19 10.46
C GLY A 116 20.16 6.81 11.54
N ASN A 117 19.14 6.10 12.05
CA ASN A 117 18.21 6.62 13.06
C ASN A 117 18.12 5.82 14.37
N GLY A 118 18.75 4.65 14.47
CA GLY A 118 18.73 3.81 15.68
C GLY A 118 17.35 3.29 16.09
N GLY A 119 16.31 3.55 15.29
CA GLY A 119 14.92 3.23 15.59
C GLY A 119 14.32 2.23 14.60
N THR A 120 13.36 1.47 15.11
CA THR A 120 12.53 0.56 14.33
C THR A 120 11.39 1.32 13.65
N ARG A 121 11.14 1.09 12.36
CA ARG A 121 9.96 1.61 11.66
C ARG A 121 9.32 0.59 10.71
N ARG A 122 8.13 0.94 10.21
CA ARG A 122 7.37 0.19 9.20
C ARG A 122 7.91 0.48 7.79
N ALA A 123 7.52 -0.35 6.82
CA ALA A 123 7.88 -0.14 5.40
C ALA A 123 7.16 1.06 4.79
N VAL A 124 5.89 1.27 5.17
CA VAL A 124 5.16 2.52 4.90
C VAL A 124 5.40 3.46 6.07
N TYR A 125 5.87 4.67 5.79
CA TYR A 125 6.32 5.59 6.81
C TYR A 125 6.12 7.05 6.38
N ARG A 126 6.13 7.93 7.38
CA ARG A 126 6.08 9.39 7.22
C ARG A 126 7.07 9.99 8.20
N GLU A 127 7.77 11.05 7.79
CA GLU A 127 8.58 11.83 8.73
C GLU A 127 7.69 12.53 9.78
N PRO A 128 8.23 12.92 10.95
CA PRO A 128 7.46 13.64 11.94
C PRO A 128 6.79 14.91 11.36
N PRO A 129 5.62 15.32 11.89
CA PRO A 129 4.91 16.46 11.37
C PRO A 129 5.78 17.72 11.29
N LEU A 130 5.63 18.46 10.17
CA LEU A 130 6.34 19.71 9.89
C LEU A 130 7.85 19.56 9.70
N ARG A 131 8.35 18.31 9.58
CA ARG A 131 9.75 18.01 9.33
C ARG A 131 10.10 17.60 7.89
N ALA A 132 9.13 17.63 6.99
CA ALA A 132 9.36 17.20 5.62
C ALA A 132 8.23 17.64 4.69
N VAL A 133 8.55 17.82 3.41
CA VAL A 133 7.57 18.11 2.36
C VAL A 133 7.76 17.13 1.19
N PRO A 134 6.68 16.54 0.65
CA PRO A 134 5.31 16.58 1.18
C PRO A 134 5.19 15.77 2.47
N ASN A 135 4.40 16.27 3.42
CA ASN A 135 4.16 15.61 4.71
C ASN A 135 3.04 14.56 4.58
N VAL A 136 3.33 13.52 3.79
CA VAL A 136 2.47 12.38 3.47
C VAL A 136 3.27 11.08 3.60
N TYR A 137 2.59 9.94 3.64
CA TYR A 137 3.28 8.66 3.67
C TYR A 137 4.04 8.38 2.37
N ALA A 138 5.09 7.56 2.47
CA ALA A 138 5.76 6.90 1.35
C ALA A 138 5.99 5.43 1.73
N ILE A 139 6.17 4.56 0.74
CA ILE A 139 6.54 3.16 0.99
C ILE A 139 7.97 2.95 0.51
N GLU A 140 8.81 2.42 1.39
CA GLU A 140 10.11 1.92 0.99
C GLU A 140 9.99 0.51 0.45
N LYS A 141 10.34 0.35 -0.82
CA LYS A 141 10.32 -0.92 -1.54
C LYS A 141 11.58 -1.00 -2.38
N ARG A 142 12.45 -1.97 -2.08
CA ARG A 142 13.70 -2.25 -2.82
C ARG A 142 13.45 -3.08 -4.09
N GLY A 143 12.20 -3.43 -4.38
CA GLY A 143 11.82 -4.25 -5.53
C GLY A 143 10.87 -5.35 -5.15
N SER A 144 10.83 -6.38 -5.97
CA SER A 144 10.04 -7.58 -5.75
C SER A 144 10.89 -8.65 -5.07
N ALA A 145 10.35 -9.32 -4.05
CA ALA A 145 11.07 -10.39 -3.37
C ALA A 145 11.35 -11.55 -4.36
N PRO A 146 12.55 -12.15 -4.38
CA PRO A 146 12.90 -13.21 -5.34
C PRO A 146 11.93 -14.39 -5.32
N CYS A 147 11.46 -14.76 -4.13
CA CYS A 147 10.48 -15.83 -3.93
C CYS A 147 9.09 -15.52 -4.52
N ALA A 148 8.71 -14.23 -4.62
CA ALA A 148 7.47 -13.80 -5.27
C ALA A 148 7.65 -13.71 -6.79
N VAL A 149 8.83 -13.32 -7.27
CA VAL A 149 9.18 -13.29 -8.70
C VAL A 149 9.23 -14.70 -9.28
N SER A 150 9.82 -15.66 -8.56
CA SER A 150 9.96 -17.03 -9.03
C SER A 150 8.70 -17.89 -8.91
N CYS A 151 7.64 -17.39 -8.26
CA CYS A 151 6.39 -18.14 -8.10
C CYS A 151 5.51 -17.99 -9.36
N PRO A 152 5.28 -19.06 -10.15
CA PRO A 152 4.48 -18.97 -11.37
C PRO A 152 3.02 -18.54 -11.11
N GLY A 153 2.47 -18.91 -9.95
CA GLY A 153 1.12 -18.51 -9.55
C GLY A 153 0.95 -17.01 -9.25
N GLY A 154 2.05 -16.25 -9.17
CA GLY A 154 2.03 -14.83 -8.83
C GLY A 154 1.69 -14.56 -7.36
N ILE A 155 2.04 -15.50 -6.47
CA ILE A 155 1.79 -15.36 -5.03
C ILE A 155 2.77 -14.32 -4.45
N ARG A 156 2.25 -13.43 -3.61
CA ARG A 156 3.02 -12.44 -2.83
C ARG A 156 3.67 -13.12 -1.63
N VAL A 157 4.73 -13.88 -1.91
CA VAL A 157 5.30 -14.82 -0.94
C VAL A 157 5.78 -14.12 0.34
N GLN A 158 6.58 -13.05 0.22
CA GLN A 158 7.04 -12.29 1.38
C GLN A 158 5.87 -11.66 2.15
N GLY A 159 4.77 -11.32 1.47
CA GLY A 159 3.57 -10.73 2.04
C GLY A 159 2.89 -11.66 3.03
N PHE A 160 2.57 -12.89 2.61
CA PHE A 160 1.91 -13.85 3.51
C PHE A 160 2.85 -14.27 4.65
N VAL A 161 4.15 -14.37 4.39
CA VAL A 161 5.15 -14.67 5.44
C VAL A 161 5.20 -13.57 6.49
N ALA A 162 5.20 -12.30 6.08
CA ALA A 162 5.19 -11.17 7.01
C ALA A 162 3.91 -11.14 7.87
N LEU A 163 2.77 -11.53 7.31
CA LEU A 163 1.51 -11.67 8.04
C LEU A 163 1.56 -12.83 9.04
N ILE A 164 2.06 -14.02 8.65
CA ILE A 164 2.23 -15.15 9.57
C ILE A 164 3.15 -14.79 10.74
N ALA A 165 4.26 -14.09 10.49
CA ALA A 165 5.16 -13.63 11.55
C ALA A 165 4.49 -12.72 12.60
N ARG A 166 3.32 -12.15 12.29
CA ARG A 166 2.51 -11.32 13.18
C ARG A 166 1.26 -12.00 13.72
N GLY A 167 1.12 -13.32 13.54
CA GLY A 167 -0.08 -14.07 13.95
C GLY A 167 -1.31 -13.80 13.08
N ARG A 168 -1.14 -13.08 11.96
CA ARG A 168 -2.20 -12.62 11.04
C ARG A 168 -2.54 -13.69 10.01
N PHE A 169 -2.94 -14.87 10.48
CA PHE A 169 -3.05 -16.08 9.65
C PHE A 169 -4.16 -16.01 8.61
N ARG A 170 -5.31 -15.40 8.97
CA ARG A 170 -6.43 -15.23 8.06
C ARG A 170 -6.07 -14.33 6.88
N GLU A 171 -5.49 -13.16 7.14
CA GLU A 171 -5.06 -12.23 6.09
C GLU A 171 -3.96 -12.86 5.22
N ALA A 172 -3.07 -13.67 5.81
CA ALA A 172 -2.05 -14.43 5.06
C ALA A 172 -2.69 -15.42 4.08
N HIS A 173 -3.72 -16.16 4.50
CA HIS A 173 -4.46 -17.06 3.62
C HIS A 173 -5.23 -16.30 2.53
N GLU A 174 -5.94 -15.24 2.89
CA GLU A 174 -6.69 -14.40 1.93
C GLU A 174 -5.77 -13.84 0.84
N LEU A 175 -4.57 -13.39 1.20
CA LEU A 175 -3.56 -12.92 0.24
C LEU A 175 -3.13 -14.01 -0.76
N ILE A 176 -3.03 -15.28 -0.32
CA ILE A 176 -2.71 -16.42 -1.19
C ILE A 176 -3.91 -16.76 -2.07
N ALA A 177 -5.12 -16.79 -1.50
CA ALA A 177 -6.38 -17.10 -2.18
C ALA A 177 -6.81 -16.03 -3.20
N GLN A 178 -6.27 -14.80 -3.11
CA GLN A 178 -6.39 -13.79 -4.16
C GLN A 178 -5.55 -14.14 -5.40
N ALA A 179 -4.42 -14.83 -5.22
CA ALA A 179 -3.48 -15.13 -6.28
C ALA A 179 -3.75 -16.47 -6.97
N ILE A 180 -4.19 -17.50 -6.23
CA ILE A 180 -4.43 -18.84 -6.77
C ILE A 180 -5.71 -19.48 -6.20
N PRO A 181 -6.39 -20.37 -6.94
CA PRO A 181 -7.59 -21.07 -6.45
C PRO A 181 -7.29 -22.20 -5.46
N PHE A 182 -6.03 -22.65 -5.36
CA PHE A 182 -5.66 -23.87 -4.63
C PHE A 182 -4.59 -23.69 -3.53
N PRO A 183 -4.76 -22.79 -2.53
CA PRO A 183 -3.78 -22.61 -1.45
C PRO A 183 -3.38 -23.90 -0.74
N GLY A 184 -4.35 -24.73 -0.35
CA GLY A 184 -4.19 -25.96 0.42
C GLY A 184 -3.56 -27.10 -0.39
N ILE A 185 -3.95 -27.28 -1.66
CA ILE A 185 -3.29 -28.25 -2.55
C ILE A 185 -1.84 -27.80 -2.81
N CYS A 186 -1.60 -26.53 -3.17
CA CYS A 186 -0.24 -26.02 -3.39
C CYS A 186 0.62 -26.00 -2.12
N GLY A 187 0.02 -26.01 -0.92
CA GLY A 187 0.73 -26.22 0.35
C GLY A 187 1.27 -27.63 0.53
N ARG A 188 0.82 -28.60 -0.27
CA ARG A 188 1.20 -30.01 -0.17
C ARG A 188 2.08 -30.48 -1.31
N VAL A 189 1.71 -30.13 -2.55
CA VAL A 189 2.29 -30.77 -3.75
C VAL A 189 3.15 -29.85 -4.61
N CYS A 190 3.29 -28.57 -4.23
CA CYS A 190 4.09 -27.63 -5.00
C CYS A 190 5.59 -27.93 -4.87
N HIS A 191 6.30 -27.86 -5.99
CA HIS A 191 7.76 -27.97 -6.11
C HIS A 191 8.53 -26.74 -5.63
N HIS A 192 7.86 -25.82 -4.91
CA HIS A 192 8.45 -24.70 -4.17
C HIS A 192 9.61 -23.94 -4.88
N PRO A 193 9.47 -23.48 -6.13
CA PRO A 193 10.52 -22.67 -6.80
C PRO A 193 10.83 -21.35 -6.06
N CYS A 194 9.93 -20.94 -5.17
CA CYS A 194 10.11 -19.83 -4.25
C CYS A 194 11.14 -20.11 -3.15
N GLU A 195 11.30 -21.36 -2.69
CA GLU A 195 12.32 -21.76 -1.72
C GLU A 195 13.70 -21.84 -2.37
N ALA A 196 13.77 -22.35 -3.62
CA ALA A 196 15.00 -22.40 -4.40
C ALA A 196 15.62 -21.01 -4.65
N GLN A 197 14.79 -19.98 -4.83
CA GLN A 197 15.25 -18.59 -5.06
C GLN A 197 15.28 -17.73 -3.79
N CYS A 198 15.08 -18.32 -2.60
CA CYS A 198 15.10 -17.57 -1.35
C CYS A 198 16.49 -16.98 -1.08
N SER A 199 16.59 -15.67 -0.84
CA SER A 199 17.87 -15.01 -0.49
C SER A 199 18.52 -15.59 0.77
N ARG A 200 17.76 -16.26 1.63
CA ARG A 200 18.29 -16.90 2.84
C ARG A 200 19.19 -18.12 2.54
N ASN A 201 19.15 -18.67 1.33
CA ASN A 201 20.07 -19.73 0.88
C ASN A 201 21.55 -19.30 0.92
N GLU A 202 21.82 -17.99 0.91
CA GLU A 202 23.18 -17.43 1.03
C GLU A 202 23.66 -17.39 2.50
N LEU A 203 22.77 -17.60 3.47
CA LEU A 203 23.08 -17.56 4.91
C LEU A 203 22.95 -18.95 5.57
N ASP A 204 21.80 -19.60 5.42
CA ASP A 204 21.53 -20.93 5.98
C ASP A 204 20.57 -21.76 5.09
N ARG A 205 19.38 -22.15 5.57
CA ARG A 205 18.36 -22.89 4.82
C ARG A 205 17.19 -21.96 4.47
N PRO A 206 16.49 -22.18 3.34
CA PRO A 206 15.40 -21.31 2.93
C PRO A 206 14.26 -21.33 3.96
N VAL A 207 13.41 -20.31 3.91
CA VAL A 207 12.15 -20.33 4.66
C VAL A 207 11.28 -21.47 4.13
N ALA A 208 10.62 -22.24 5.00
CA ALA A 208 9.72 -23.35 4.63
C ALA A 208 8.37 -22.85 4.08
N LEU A 209 8.42 -22.16 2.94
CA LEU A 209 7.28 -21.47 2.31
C LEU A 209 6.12 -22.39 1.95
N ARG A 210 6.39 -23.64 1.51
CA ARG A 210 5.34 -24.64 1.23
C ARG A 210 4.60 -25.00 2.52
N ALA A 211 5.32 -25.28 3.60
CA ALA A 211 4.75 -25.65 4.89
C ALA A 211 3.99 -24.49 5.54
N LEU A 212 4.50 -23.26 5.44
CA LEU A 212 3.78 -22.05 5.90
C LEU A 212 2.47 -21.84 5.13
N LYS A 213 2.47 -22.02 3.80
CA LYS A 213 1.26 -21.95 2.97
C LYS A 213 0.24 -23.00 3.39
N ARG A 214 0.69 -24.25 3.62
CA ARG A 214 -0.17 -25.32 4.11
C ARG A 214 -0.81 -24.96 5.45
N PHE A 215 -0.01 -24.50 6.41
CA PHE A 215 -0.48 -24.12 7.73
C PHE A 215 -1.65 -23.13 7.65
N VAL A 216 -1.49 -22.02 6.93
CA VAL A 216 -2.57 -21.02 6.82
C VAL A 216 -3.79 -21.52 6.05
N ALA A 217 -3.59 -22.39 5.05
CA ALA A 217 -4.70 -23.00 4.31
C ALA A 217 -5.49 -24.01 5.14
N ASP A 218 -4.81 -24.80 5.97
CA ASP A 218 -5.44 -25.77 6.87
C ASP A 218 -6.20 -25.04 7.99
N ARG A 219 -5.64 -23.98 8.59
CA ARG A 219 -6.39 -23.14 9.55
C ARG A 219 -7.60 -22.46 8.92
N ALA A 220 -7.45 -21.87 7.73
CA ALA A 220 -8.57 -21.25 7.05
C ALA A 220 -9.68 -22.25 6.73
N ALA A 221 -9.35 -23.52 6.50
CA ALA A 221 -10.34 -24.58 6.29
C ALA A 221 -11.23 -24.82 7.53
N GLU A 222 -10.68 -24.70 8.75
CA GLU A 222 -11.46 -24.75 10.00
C GLU A 222 -12.47 -23.60 10.08
N GLU A 223 -12.18 -22.47 9.44
CA GLU A 223 -13.04 -21.29 9.34
C GLU A 223 -13.93 -21.29 8.07
N GLY A 224 -14.02 -22.42 7.36
CA GLY A 224 -14.86 -22.61 6.17
C GLY A 224 -14.14 -22.44 4.82
N GLY A 225 -12.82 -22.31 4.81
CA GLY A 225 -11.98 -22.30 3.60
C GLY A 225 -11.93 -20.97 2.84
N PRO A 226 -11.37 -20.95 1.61
CA PRO A 226 -11.36 -19.76 0.78
C PRO A 226 -12.78 -19.31 0.43
N ARG A 227 -13.06 -18.02 0.63
CA ARG A 227 -14.34 -17.39 0.30
C ARG A 227 -14.09 -16.30 -0.72
N TRP A 228 -14.65 -16.49 -1.91
CA TRP A 228 -14.68 -15.45 -2.94
C TRP A 228 -16.12 -14.94 -3.06
N PRO A 229 -16.33 -13.61 -3.18
CA PRO A 229 -17.66 -13.08 -3.39
C PRO A 229 -18.22 -13.61 -4.71
N ALA A 230 -19.48 -14.05 -4.71
CA ALA A 230 -20.18 -14.40 -5.94
C ALA A 230 -20.25 -13.17 -6.85
N VAL A 231 -19.83 -13.32 -8.10
CA VAL A 231 -19.94 -12.29 -9.12
C VAL A 231 -21.10 -12.68 -10.03
N PRO A 232 -22.18 -11.88 -10.13
CA PRO A 232 -23.29 -12.20 -11.01
C PRO A 232 -22.79 -12.25 -12.46
N PRO A 233 -23.26 -13.20 -13.28
CA PRO A 233 -22.85 -13.27 -14.67
C PRO A 233 -23.23 -12.02 -15.45
N ASP A 234 -22.31 -11.50 -16.26
CA ASP A 234 -22.53 -10.40 -17.19
C ASP A 234 -23.29 -10.93 -18.41
N PRO A 235 -24.52 -10.46 -18.68
CA PRO A 235 -25.29 -10.91 -19.84
C PRO A 235 -24.67 -10.51 -21.18
N ALA A 236 -23.75 -9.55 -21.20
CA ALA A 236 -23.04 -9.14 -22.42
C ALA A 236 -21.91 -10.11 -22.82
N LEU A 237 -21.45 -10.97 -21.91
CA LEU A 237 -20.38 -11.93 -22.17
C LEU A 237 -20.95 -13.33 -22.48
N PRO A 238 -20.60 -13.93 -23.63
CA PRO A 238 -21.06 -15.28 -23.95
C PRO A 238 -20.43 -16.32 -23.01
N PRO A 239 -21.10 -17.47 -22.78
CA PRO A 239 -20.59 -18.50 -21.89
C PRO A 239 -19.34 -19.20 -22.45
N VAL A 240 -18.53 -19.81 -21.58
CA VAL A 240 -17.31 -20.54 -21.94
C VAL A 240 -17.39 -22.00 -21.51
N ALA A 241 -17.02 -22.90 -22.42
CA ALA A 241 -16.85 -24.32 -22.13
C ALA A 241 -15.40 -24.63 -21.77
N VAL A 242 -15.17 -25.34 -20.67
CA VAL A 242 -13.84 -25.76 -20.20
C VAL A 242 -13.79 -27.28 -20.24
N ILE A 243 -12.90 -27.85 -21.04
CA ILE A 243 -12.73 -29.30 -21.17
C ILE A 243 -11.60 -29.75 -20.26
N GLY A 244 -11.95 -30.53 -19.23
CA GLY A 244 -11.05 -31.04 -18.19
C GLY A 244 -11.11 -30.22 -16.90
N ALA A 245 -11.43 -30.89 -15.78
CA ALA A 245 -11.43 -30.33 -14.42
C ALA A 245 -10.08 -30.53 -13.71
N GLY A 246 -8.97 -30.46 -14.46
CA GLY A 246 -7.61 -30.43 -13.90
C GLY A 246 -7.21 -29.05 -13.37
N PRO A 247 -5.95 -28.88 -12.89
CA PRO A 247 -5.49 -27.61 -12.32
C PRO A 247 -5.61 -26.43 -13.29
N ALA A 248 -5.29 -26.62 -14.57
CA ALA A 248 -5.40 -25.57 -15.59
C ALA A 248 -6.87 -25.20 -15.85
N GLY A 249 -7.74 -26.18 -16.14
CA GLY A 249 -9.14 -25.95 -16.46
C GLY A 249 -9.93 -25.33 -15.31
N LEU A 250 -9.74 -25.84 -14.08
CA LEU A 250 -10.38 -25.24 -12.91
C LEU A 250 -9.87 -23.82 -12.60
N THR A 251 -8.59 -23.51 -12.91
CA THR A 251 -8.08 -22.15 -12.78
C THR A 251 -8.68 -21.21 -13.83
N VAL A 252 -8.86 -21.68 -15.07
CA VAL A 252 -9.56 -20.93 -16.12
C VAL A 252 -10.99 -20.65 -15.69
N ALA A 253 -11.70 -21.67 -15.19
CA ALA A 253 -13.06 -21.50 -14.69
C ALA A 253 -13.14 -20.51 -13.53
N TRP A 254 -12.20 -20.57 -12.59
CA TRP A 254 -12.10 -19.65 -11.45
C TRP A 254 -11.86 -18.20 -11.87
N GLU A 255 -10.90 -17.93 -12.77
CA GLU A 255 -10.63 -16.57 -13.26
C GLU A 255 -11.82 -16.00 -14.05
N LEU A 256 -12.39 -16.80 -14.96
CA LEU A 256 -13.51 -16.36 -15.81
C LEU A 256 -14.80 -16.11 -15.01
N ALA A 257 -15.13 -16.98 -14.05
CA ALA A 257 -16.28 -16.77 -13.18
C ALA A 257 -16.14 -15.49 -12.34
N ARG A 258 -14.94 -15.20 -11.81
CA ARG A 258 -14.65 -13.95 -11.10
C ARG A 258 -14.71 -12.71 -12.00
N ALA A 259 -14.60 -12.89 -13.32
CA ALA A 259 -14.78 -11.83 -14.31
C ALA A 259 -16.24 -11.71 -14.81
N GLY A 260 -17.19 -12.47 -14.24
CA GLY A 260 -18.61 -12.43 -14.62
C GLY A 260 -18.96 -13.31 -15.83
N VAL A 261 -18.08 -14.21 -16.28
CA VAL A 261 -18.38 -15.12 -17.39
C VAL A 261 -19.07 -16.38 -16.88
N ARG A 262 -20.13 -16.84 -17.54
CA ARG A 262 -20.74 -18.16 -17.26
C ARG A 262 -19.82 -19.26 -17.75
N VAL A 263 -19.48 -20.20 -16.88
CA VAL A 263 -18.54 -21.29 -17.20
C VAL A 263 -19.14 -22.66 -16.88
N THR A 264 -19.03 -23.56 -17.85
CA THR A 264 -19.33 -24.99 -17.68
C THR A 264 -18.06 -25.79 -17.90
N VAL A 265 -17.69 -26.61 -16.92
CA VAL A 265 -16.55 -27.53 -16.99
C VAL A 265 -17.06 -28.93 -17.34
N PHE A 266 -16.54 -29.52 -18.40
CA PHE A 266 -16.83 -30.88 -18.84
C PHE A 266 -15.64 -31.78 -18.50
N GLU A 267 -15.84 -32.74 -17.60
CA GLU A 267 -14.81 -33.63 -17.08
C GLU A 267 -15.12 -35.07 -17.48
N ALA A 268 -14.14 -35.76 -18.08
CA ALA A 268 -14.29 -37.13 -18.55
C ALA A 268 -14.42 -38.13 -17.40
N LEU A 269 -13.77 -37.87 -16.27
CA LEU A 269 -13.73 -38.75 -15.11
C LEU A 269 -14.98 -38.58 -14.20
N PRO A 270 -15.26 -39.56 -13.33
CA PRO A 270 -16.31 -39.46 -12.32
C PRO A 270 -15.97 -38.51 -11.17
N VAL A 271 -14.80 -37.85 -11.19
CA VAL A 271 -14.32 -36.93 -10.14
C VAL A 271 -13.62 -35.74 -10.78
N ALA A 272 -13.77 -34.56 -10.15
CA ALA A 272 -13.02 -33.37 -10.52
C ALA A 272 -11.64 -33.32 -9.85
N GLY A 273 -10.70 -32.58 -10.45
CA GLY A 273 -9.34 -32.38 -9.97
C GLY A 273 -8.26 -32.93 -10.92
N GLY A 274 -8.65 -33.65 -11.99
CA GLY A 274 -7.74 -34.23 -12.98
C GLY A 274 -6.60 -35.01 -12.33
N MET A 275 -5.36 -34.80 -12.80
CA MET A 275 -4.17 -35.46 -12.26
C MET A 275 -3.91 -35.19 -10.77
N MET A 276 -4.45 -34.10 -10.18
CA MET A 276 -4.36 -33.92 -8.72
C MET A 276 -5.21 -34.95 -7.97
N ALA A 277 -6.37 -35.30 -8.53
CA ALA A 277 -7.29 -36.27 -7.95
C ALA A 277 -6.90 -37.72 -8.23
N VAL A 278 -6.35 -38.02 -9.41
CA VAL A 278 -6.06 -39.41 -9.82
C VAL A 278 -4.59 -39.76 -9.97
N GLY A 279 -3.70 -38.77 -10.07
CA GLY A 279 -2.26 -38.98 -10.20
C GLY A 279 -1.49 -38.83 -8.88
N ILE A 280 -1.93 -37.94 -7.99
CA ILE A 280 -1.26 -37.72 -6.70
C ILE A 280 -1.92 -38.60 -5.62
N PRO A 281 -1.15 -39.41 -4.86
CA PRO A 281 -1.71 -40.25 -3.79
C PRO A 281 -2.31 -39.47 -2.63
N ALA A 282 -3.33 -40.06 -1.98
CA ALA A 282 -4.06 -39.43 -0.86
C ALA A 282 -3.18 -39.10 0.36
N TYR A 283 -2.09 -39.84 0.57
CA TYR A 283 -1.15 -39.59 1.68
C TYR A 283 -0.30 -38.32 1.49
N ARG A 284 -0.21 -37.80 0.25
CA ARG A 284 0.39 -36.49 -0.07
C ARG A 284 -0.67 -35.43 -0.24
N LEU A 285 -1.77 -35.78 -0.90
CA LEU A 285 -2.87 -34.86 -1.18
C LEU A 285 -4.22 -35.47 -0.76
N PRO A 286 -4.68 -35.19 0.47
CA PRO A 286 -5.95 -35.69 0.96
C PRO A 286 -7.12 -35.31 0.06
N ARG A 287 -8.01 -36.27 -0.21
CA ARG A 287 -9.15 -36.08 -1.12
C ARG A 287 -10.14 -35.05 -0.60
N GLU A 288 -10.26 -34.90 0.71
CA GLU A 288 -11.09 -33.86 1.33
C GLU A 288 -10.61 -32.43 1.04
N VAL A 289 -9.28 -32.21 0.97
CA VAL A 289 -8.69 -30.91 0.64
C VAL A 289 -9.03 -30.55 -0.80
N LEU A 290 -8.87 -31.50 -1.73
CA LEU A 290 -9.29 -31.37 -3.13
C LEU A 290 -10.78 -31.02 -3.24
N ARG A 291 -11.65 -31.82 -2.61
CA ARG A 291 -13.10 -31.61 -2.67
C ARG A 291 -13.49 -30.22 -2.14
N ARG A 292 -12.89 -29.77 -1.04
CA ARG A 292 -13.17 -28.46 -0.43
C ARG A 292 -12.78 -27.30 -1.36
N GLU A 293 -11.56 -27.30 -1.92
CA GLU A 293 -11.13 -26.20 -2.79
C GLU A 293 -11.88 -26.18 -4.14
N ILE A 294 -12.25 -27.36 -4.67
CA ILE A 294 -13.11 -27.45 -5.86
C ILE A 294 -14.53 -26.96 -5.55
N ALA A 295 -15.07 -27.28 -4.36
CA ALA A 295 -16.38 -26.78 -3.93
C ALA A 295 -16.41 -25.25 -3.83
N ALA A 296 -15.31 -24.62 -3.41
CA ALA A 296 -15.19 -23.16 -3.39
C ALA A 296 -15.24 -22.55 -4.80
N ILE A 297 -14.71 -23.24 -5.83
CA ILE A 297 -14.86 -22.82 -7.23
C ILE A 297 -16.32 -22.98 -7.69
N ARG A 298 -16.99 -24.08 -7.34
CA ARG A 298 -18.42 -24.27 -7.65
C ARG A 298 -19.30 -23.19 -7.02
N ALA A 299 -18.94 -22.72 -5.82
CA ALA A 299 -19.65 -21.65 -5.12
C ALA A 299 -19.61 -20.29 -5.85
N LEU A 300 -18.71 -20.11 -6.83
CA LEU A 300 -18.71 -18.96 -7.74
C LEU A 300 -19.78 -19.05 -8.85
N GLY A 301 -20.51 -20.16 -8.94
CA GLY A 301 -21.48 -20.42 -10.01
C GLY A 301 -20.92 -21.23 -11.19
N VAL A 302 -19.73 -21.81 -11.05
CA VAL A 302 -19.17 -22.72 -12.06
C VAL A 302 -19.91 -24.06 -12.04
N GLU A 303 -20.48 -24.44 -13.18
CA GLU A 303 -21.07 -25.76 -13.38
C GLU A 303 -19.96 -26.77 -13.70
N ILE A 304 -19.97 -27.95 -13.07
CA ILE A 304 -19.02 -29.04 -13.37
C ILE A 304 -19.82 -30.29 -13.70
N ARG A 305 -19.75 -30.72 -14.95
CA ARG A 305 -20.35 -31.95 -15.49
C ARG A 305 -19.30 -33.05 -15.55
N LEU A 306 -19.49 -34.07 -14.73
CA LEU A 306 -18.62 -35.25 -14.65
C LEU A 306 -19.07 -36.30 -15.68
N ASN A 307 -18.21 -37.27 -15.98
CA ASN A 307 -18.47 -38.32 -16.98
C ASN A 307 -18.87 -37.77 -18.35
N THR A 308 -18.29 -36.64 -18.76
CA THR A 308 -18.59 -35.97 -20.02
C THR A 308 -17.31 -35.80 -20.84
N PRO A 309 -16.77 -36.89 -21.44
CA PRO A 309 -15.58 -36.82 -22.26
C PRO A 309 -15.84 -36.07 -23.57
N LEU A 310 -14.81 -35.39 -24.08
CA LEU A 310 -14.82 -34.90 -25.47
C LEU A 310 -14.70 -36.11 -26.40
N GLY A 311 -15.55 -36.19 -27.42
CA GLY A 311 -15.61 -37.35 -28.31
C GLY A 311 -16.82 -37.30 -29.25
N PRO A 312 -17.23 -38.46 -29.82
CA PRO A 312 -18.35 -38.51 -30.78
C PRO A 312 -19.68 -37.98 -30.23
N GLU A 313 -19.89 -38.04 -28.91
CA GLU A 313 -21.13 -37.58 -28.25
C GLU A 313 -21.09 -36.09 -27.84
N LEU A 314 -19.91 -35.47 -27.84
CA LEU A 314 -19.73 -34.06 -27.54
C LEU A 314 -18.47 -33.56 -28.27
N THR A 315 -18.68 -32.90 -29.40
CA THR A 315 -17.62 -32.32 -30.23
C THR A 315 -17.42 -30.83 -29.93
N LEU A 316 -16.35 -30.24 -30.49
CA LEU A 316 -16.16 -28.78 -30.41
C LEU A 316 -17.28 -28.02 -31.13
N ASP A 317 -17.76 -28.54 -32.26
CA ASP A 317 -18.86 -27.93 -33.02
C ASP A 317 -20.16 -27.93 -32.22
N ASP A 318 -20.44 -29.02 -31.49
CA ASP A 318 -21.60 -29.11 -30.61
C ASP A 318 -21.57 -28.02 -29.53
N LEU A 319 -20.40 -27.76 -28.93
CA LEU A 319 -20.25 -26.70 -27.93
C LEU A 319 -20.53 -25.32 -28.54
N PHE A 320 -19.97 -25.00 -29.71
CA PHE A 320 -20.29 -23.73 -30.35
C PHE A 320 -21.78 -23.62 -30.74
N SER A 321 -22.40 -24.72 -31.18
CA SER A 321 -23.84 -24.77 -31.49
C SER A 321 -24.73 -24.55 -30.25
N GLN A 322 -24.26 -24.94 -29.06
CA GLN A 322 -24.92 -24.69 -27.78
C GLN A 322 -24.76 -23.24 -27.28
N GLY A 323 -24.07 -22.38 -28.03
CA GLY A 323 -23.91 -20.96 -27.74
C GLY A 323 -22.70 -20.60 -26.88
N TYR A 324 -21.73 -21.51 -26.70
CA TYR A 324 -20.45 -21.17 -26.07
C TYR A 324 -19.63 -20.25 -26.99
N GLY A 325 -19.20 -19.09 -26.47
CA GLY A 325 -18.40 -18.12 -27.22
C GLY A 325 -16.91 -18.48 -27.31
N ALA A 326 -16.42 -19.33 -26.41
CA ALA A 326 -15.09 -19.89 -26.45
C ALA A 326 -15.01 -21.27 -25.78
N VAL A 327 -14.01 -22.06 -26.17
CA VAL A 327 -13.71 -23.38 -25.61
C VAL A 327 -12.25 -23.43 -25.13
N PHE A 328 -12.04 -23.89 -23.91
CA PHE A 328 -10.72 -24.15 -23.35
C PHE A 328 -10.43 -25.66 -23.29
N LEU A 329 -9.26 -26.09 -23.79
CA LEU A 329 -8.80 -27.47 -23.76
C LEU A 329 -7.74 -27.66 -22.66
N GLY A 330 -8.13 -28.35 -21.59
CA GLY A 330 -7.30 -28.72 -20.44
C GLY A 330 -7.26 -30.24 -20.24
N LEU A 331 -7.12 -31.01 -21.33
CA LEU A 331 -7.27 -32.47 -21.35
C LEU A 331 -6.26 -33.24 -20.49
N GLY A 332 -5.13 -32.62 -20.13
CA GLY A 332 -4.06 -33.26 -19.38
C GLY A 332 -3.29 -34.33 -20.17
N ALA A 333 -2.37 -35.02 -19.50
CA ALA A 333 -1.57 -36.12 -20.06
C ALA A 333 -1.91 -37.44 -19.34
N HIS A 334 -3.05 -38.04 -19.71
CA HIS A 334 -3.63 -39.20 -19.02
C HIS A 334 -3.14 -40.56 -19.54
N ARG A 335 -2.39 -40.60 -20.64
CA ARG A 335 -1.81 -41.83 -21.21
C ARG A 335 -0.34 -41.96 -20.82
N SER A 336 0.11 -43.16 -20.50
CA SER A 336 1.54 -43.44 -20.31
C SER A 336 2.23 -43.77 -21.62
N ARG A 337 3.53 -43.49 -21.69
CA ARG A 337 4.39 -43.99 -22.79
C ARG A 337 4.78 -45.44 -22.57
N SER A 338 4.84 -46.21 -23.66
CA SER A 338 5.34 -47.58 -23.70
C SER A 338 6.86 -47.63 -23.64
N LEU A 339 7.41 -48.70 -23.05
CA LEU A 339 8.85 -49.02 -23.07
C LEU A 339 9.31 -49.51 -24.45
N ASP A 340 8.38 -50.07 -25.23
CA ASP A 340 8.62 -50.72 -26.52
C ASP A 340 9.60 -51.89 -26.40
N LEU A 341 9.41 -52.71 -25.35
CA LEU A 341 10.27 -53.86 -25.04
C LEU A 341 9.57 -55.21 -25.28
N PRO A 342 10.32 -56.26 -25.63
CA PRO A 342 9.76 -57.61 -25.68
C PRO A 342 9.20 -58.03 -24.31
N GLY A 343 7.97 -58.55 -24.30
CA GLY A 343 7.26 -58.98 -23.09
C GLY A 343 6.41 -57.89 -22.41
N GLU A 344 6.31 -56.67 -22.96
CA GLU A 344 5.50 -55.59 -22.39
C GLU A 344 3.98 -55.88 -22.37
N SER A 345 3.50 -56.83 -23.17
CA SER A 345 2.10 -57.28 -23.17
C SER A 345 1.78 -58.38 -22.15
N LEU A 346 2.74 -58.80 -21.32
CA LEU A 346 2.53 -59.86 -20.32
C LEU A 346 1.59 -59.38 -19.19
N ALA A 347 0.79 -60.30 -18.66
CA ALA A 347 -0.03 -60.01 -17.50
C ALA A 347 0.86 -59.73 -16.27
N GLY A 348 0.63 -58.60 -15.60
CA GLY A 348 1.50 -58.07 -14.53
C GLY A 348 2.33 -56.85 -14.94
N VAL A 349 2.35 -56.48 -16.23
CA VAL A 349 2.85 -55.17 -16.67
C VAL A 349 1.71 -54.16 -16.58
N VAL A 350 1.91 -53.08 -15.82
CA VAL A 350 0.89 -52.02 -15.64
C VAL A 350 1.49 -50.63 -15.88
N GLN A 351 0.65 -49.72 -16.35
CA GLN A 351 1.02 -48.32 -16.52
C GLN A 351 0.84 -47.58 -15.19
N ALA A 352 1.82 -46.75 -14.81
CA ALA A 352 1.76 -46.03 -13.53
C ALA A 352 0.55 -45.08 -13.43
N THR A 353 0.18 -44.43 -14.53
CA THR A 353 -1.00 -43.54 -14.58
C THR A 353 -2.29 -44.28 -14.29
N ASP A 354 -2.47 -45.46 -14.88
CA ASP A 354 -3.67 -46.26 -14.71
C ASP A 354 -3.72 -46.92 -13.33
N LEU A 355 -2.58 -47.42 -12.83
CA LEU A 355 -2.46 -47.93 -11.46
C LEU A 355 -2.84 -46.86 -10.43
N LEU A 356 -2.24 -45.67 -10.52
CA LEU A 356 -2.52 -44.57 -9.58
C LEU A 356 -3.98 -44.11 -9.68
N ARG A 357 -4.54 -44.06 -10.90
CA ARG A 357 -5.96 -43.75 -11.11
C ARG A 357 -6.87 -44.80 -10.50
N ALA A 358 -6.60 -46.08 -10.73
CA ALA A 358 -7.35 -47.18 -10.15
C ALA A 358 -7.32 -47.11 -8.62
N VAL A 359 -6.14 -46.89 -8.03
CA VAL A 359 -5.98 -46.71 -6.58
C VAL A 359 -6.77 -45.51 -6.06
N ALA A 360 -6.77 -44.39 -6.79
CA ALA A 360 -7.47 -43.18 -6.38
C ALA A 360 -9.01 -43.29 -6.44
N LEU A 361 -9.52 -44.10 -7.36
CA LEU A 361 -10.96 -44.32 -7.57
C LEU A 361 -11.50 -45.53 -6.80
N ALA A 362 -10.62 -46.40 -6.29
CA ALA A 362 -11.02 -47.57 -5.55
C ALA A 362 -11.59 -47.19 -4.15
N PRO A 363 -12.52 -47.97 -3.60
CA PRO A 363 -13.04 -47.76 -2.24
C PRO A 363 -11.94 -47.79 -1.16
N GLU A 364 -12.19 -47.21 0.01
CA GLU A 364 -11.22 -47.24 1.12
C GLU A 364 -10.94 -48.69 1.58
N GLY A 365 -9.65 -49.06 1.74
CA GLY A 365 -9.22 -50.43 2.12
C GLY A 365 -9.08 -51.44 0.97
N SER A 366 -9.02 -50.97 -0.28
CA SER A 366 -9.21 -51.75 -1.51
C SER A 366 -8.04 -52.58 -2.04
N ALA A 367 -7.04 -52.97 -1.24
CA ALA A 367 -5.99 -53.88 -1.73
C ALA A 367 -6.59 -55.19 -2.31
N ALA A 368 -7.65 -55.72 -1.69
CA ALA A 368 -8.40 -56.86 -2.20
C ALA A 368 -9.13 -56.54 -3.53
N SER A 369 -9.79 -55.38 -3.63
CA SER A 369 -10.48 -54.96 -4.86
C SER A 369 -9.51 -54.76 -6.03
N LEU A 370 -8.37 -54.13 -5.76
CA LEU A 370 -7.33 -53.89 -6.77
C LEU A 370 -6.68 -55.21 -7.22
N ARG A 371 -6.51 -56.18 -6.33
CA ARG A 371 -6.08 -57.56 -6.69
C ARG A 371 -7.13 -58.25 -7.57
N ASN A 372 -8.40 -58.18 -7.22
CA ASN A 372 -9.49 -58.79 -8.00
C ASN A 372 -9.63 -58.18 -9.41
N GLN A 373 -9.33 -56.88 -9.54
CA GLN A 373 -9.32 -56.16 -10.82
C GLN A 373 -8.02 -56.37 -11.62
N GLY A 374 -7.05 -57.12 -11.09
CA GLY A 374 -5.78 -57.39 -11.76
C GLY A 374 -4.75 -56.25 -11.68
N TRP A 375 -5.00 -55.20 -10.91
CA TRP A 375 -4.06 -54.08 -10.73
C TRP A 375 -2.89 -54.42 -9.80
N LEU A 376 -3.02 -55.43 -8.96
CA LEU A 376 -1.99 -55.86 -8.01
C LEU A 376 -1.67 -57.35 -8.20
N VAL A 377 -0.43 -57.65 -8.60
CA VAL A 377 0.04 -59.00 -8.88
C VAL A 377 1.24 -59.33 -7.99
N GLY A 378 1.21 -60.52 -7.37
CA GLY A 378 2.30 -61.04 -6.55
C GLY A 378 2.64 -60.21 -5.31
N ARG A 379 3.92 -60.27 -4.92
CA ARG A 379 4.51 -59.64 -3.73
C ARG A 379 5.68 -58.71 -4.06
N ARG A 380 6.32 -58.89 -5.22
CA ARG A 380 7.49 -58.12 -5.67
C ARG A 380 7.15 -57.30 -6.90
N ALA A 381 7.49 -56.00 -6.89
CA ALA A 381 7.30 -55.12 -8.03
C ALA A 381 8.55 -54.34 -8.42
N VAL A 382 8.75 -54.18 -9.72
CA VAL A 382 9.72 -53.28 -10.32
C VAL A 382 9.00 -52.07 -10.92
N VAL A 383 9.42 -50.86 -10.55
CA VAL A 383 8.93 -49.60 -11.12
C VAL A 383 10.02 -49.01 -12.01
N VAL A 384 9.72 -48.78 -13.29
CA VAL A 384 10.68 -48.25 -14.26
C VAL A 384 10.46 -46.75 -14.45
N GLY A 385 11.39 -45.92 -13.97
CA GLY A 385 11.32 -44.46 -14.08
C GLY A 385 11.89 -43.73 -12.86
N GLY A 386 12.16 -42.43 -13.00
CA GLY A 386 12.75 -41.61 -11.93
C GLY A 386 11.96 -40.35 -11.55
N GLY A 387 10.78 -40.16 -12.14
CA GLY A 387 9.91 -39.00 -11.88
C GLY A 387 9.00 -39.19 -10.66
N ASN A 388 8.24 -38.15 -10.31
CA ASN A 388 7.31 -38.19 -9.16
C ASN A 388 6.30 -39.34 -9.27
N SER A 389 5.77 -39.63 -10.46
CA SER A 389 4.84 -40.75 -10.68
C SER A 389 5.46 -42.12 -10.36
N ALA A 390 6.78 -42.30 -10.60
CA ALA A 390 7.47 -43.54 -10.27
C ALA A 390 7.61 -43.71 -8.76
N ILE A 391 8.00 -42.63 -8.06
CA ILE A 391 8.14 -42.62 -6.60
C ILE A 391 6.78 -42.81 -5.92
N ASP A 392 5.74 -42.12 -6.40
CA ASP A 392 4.39 -42.26 -5.87
C ASP A 392 3.84 -43.68 -6.10
N ALA A 393 4.01 -44.25 -7.29
CA ALA A 393 3.62 -45.63 -7.57
C ALA A 393 4.35 -46.63 -6.65
N ALA A 394 5.66 -46.49 -6.46
CA ALA A 394 6.45 -47.36 -5.60
C ALA A 394 5.95 -47.34 -4.14
N ARG A 395 5.68 -46.14 -3.62
CA ARG A 395 5.21 -45.93 -2.24
C ARG A 395 3.76 -46.37 -2.03
N VAL A 396 2.92 -46.24 -3.06
CA VAL A 396 1.56 -46.79 -3.08
C VAL A 396 1.59 -48.31 -3.05
N LEU A 397 2.46 -48.96 -3.82
CA LEU A 397 2.58 -50.43 -3.84
C LEU A 397 2.96 -51.00 -2.47
N LEU A 398 3.90 -50.36 -1.75
CA LEU A 398 4.20 -50.73 -0.37
C LEU A 398 2.98 -50.63 0.55
N ARG A 399 2.19 -49.55 0.43
CA ARG A 399 0.95 -49.34 1.20
C ARG A 399 -0.15 -50.34 0.88
N LEU A 400 -0.14 -50.90 -0.33
CA LEU A 400 -1.04 -51.96 -0.77
C LEU A 400 -0.55 -53.37 -0.38
N GLY A 401 0.56 -53.45 0.37
CA GLY A 401 1.04 -54.68 1.00
C GLY A 401 2.04 -55.47 0.17
N LEU A 402 2.68 -54.87 -0.84
CA LEU A 402 3.83 -55.50 -1.49
C LEU A 402 5.04 -55.51 -0.54
N GLU A 403 5.79 -56.60 -0.57
CA GLU A 403 6.90 -56.86 0.36
C GLU A 403 8.20 -56.20 -0.15
N GLU A 404 8.43 -56.28 -1.46
CA GLU A 404 9.63 -55.74 -2.12
C GLU A 404 9.23 -54.86 -3.30
N VAL A 405 9.67 -53.60 -3.27
CA VAL A 405 9.44 -52.65 -4.36
C VAL A 405 10.76 -52.00 -4.72
N ARG A 406 11.15 -52.13 -6.00
CA ARG A 406 12.39 -51.59 -6.53
C ARG A 406 12.10 -50.59 -7.65
N VAL A 407 12.74 -49.43 -7.59
CA VAL A 407 12.71 -48.43 -8.66
C VAL A 407 13.97 -48.60 -9.51
N LEU A 408 13.82 -48.86 -10.81
CA LEU A 408 14.92 -48.89 -11.76
C LEU A 408 15.02 -47.52 -12.45
N TYR A 409 16.17 -46.88 -12.33
CA TYR A 409 16.44 -45.61 -12.99
C TYR A 409 17.72 -45.69 -13.83
N ARG A 410 17.59 -45.30 -15.10
CA ARG A 410 18.69 -45.39 -16.07
C ARG A 410 19.81 -44.37 -15.86
N ARG A 411 19.64 -43.39 -14.96
CA ARG A 411 20.66 -42.38 -14.61
C ARG A 411 20.97 -42.42 -13.10
N SER A 412 21.76 -41.49 -12.59
CA SER A 412 22.02 -41.38 -11.16
C SER A 412 20.92 -40.62 -10.43
N ARG A 413 20.93 -40.67 -9.09
CA ARG A 413 20.03 -39.92 -8.21
C ARG A 413 20.01 -38.42 -8.50
N ARG A 414 21.15 -37.83 -8.88
CA ARG A 414 21.26 -36.40 -9.18
C ARG A 414 20.39 -35.98 -10.37
N GLU A 415 20.20 -36.86 -11.34
CA GLU A 415 19.37 -36.57 -12.53
C GLU A 415 17.91 -37.00 -12.35
N MET A 416 17.49 -37.52 -11.20
CA MET A 416 16.09 -37.91 -10.95
C MET A 416 15.18 -36.67 -10.95
N PRO A 417 14.10 -36.64 -11.76
CA PRO A 417 13.15 -35.53 -11.75
C PRO A 417 12.24 -35.47 -10.51
N ALA A 418 12.16 -36.54 -9.71
CA ALA A 418 11.36 -36.56 -8.50
C ALA A 418 11.91 -35.60 -7.44
N LEU A 419 11.02 -35.09 -6.57
CA LEU A 419 11.43 -34.21 -5.47
C LEU A 419 12.40 -34.95 -4.52
N PRO A 420 13.55 -34.35 -4.13
CA PRO A 420 14.52 -35.00 -3.25
C PRO A 420 13.94 -35.53 -1.94
N GLU A 421 13.02 -34.78 -1.33
CA GLU A 421 12.32 -35.19 -0.11
C GLU A 421 11.40 -36.41 -0.32
N GLU A 422 10.83 -36.59 -1.51
CA GLU A 422 9.97 -37.73 -1.82
C GLU A 422 10.81 -38.99 -2.10
N ILE A 423 11.99 -38.83 -2.72
CA ILE A 423 12.96 -39.92 -2.91
C ILE A 423 13.43 -40.41 -1.54
N ALA A 424 13.87 -39.50 -0.67
CA ALA A 424 14.30 -39.85 0.68
C ALA A 424 13.19 -40.55 1.49
N ALA A 425 11.95 -40.04 1.40
CA ALA A 425 10.82 -40.67 2.07
C ALA A 425 10.50 -42.08 1.52
N ALA A 426 10.71 -42.33 0.23
CA ALA A 426 10.54 -43.66 -0.37
C ALA A 426 11.57 -44.66 0.16
N GLU A 427 12.84 -44.25 0.25
CA GLU A 427 13.93 -45.08 0.79
C GLU A 427 13.73 -45.38 2.28
N GLU A 428 13.32 -44.37 3.08
CA GLU A 428 12.94 -44.57 4.49
C GLU A 428 11.79 -45.58 4.66
N GLU A 429 10.86 -45.62 3.70
CA GLU A 429 9.76 -46.58 3.64
C GLU A 429 10.20 -47.96 3.13
N GLY A 430 11.45 -48.13 2.68
CA GLY A 430 12.03 -49.39 2.22
C GLY A 430 11.94 -49.63 0.71
N VAL A 431 11.67 -48.60 -0.10
CA VAL A 431 11.82 -48.68 -1.56
C VAL A 431 13.32 -48.74 -1.90
N VAL A 432 13.71 -49.71 -2.73
CA VAL A 432 15.09 -49.80 -3.21
C VAL A 432 15.22 -49.02 -4.52
N VAL A 433 15.98 -47.93 -4.54
CA VAL A 433 16.29 -47.21 -5.79
C VAL A 433 17.58 -47.79 -6.38
N GLN A 434 17.48 -48.40 -7.56
CA GLN A 434 18.61 -48.94 -8.29
C GLN A 434 18.93 -48.04 -9.48
N GLU A 435 19.97 -47.23 -9.30
CA GLU A 435 20.50 -46.29 -10.29
C GLU A 435 21.28 -47.01 -11.39
N LEU A 436 21.48 -46.32 -12.51
CA LEU A 436 22.28 -46.77 -13.65
C LEU A 436 21.84 -48.15 -14.19
N VAL A 437 20.53 -48.37 -14.23
CA VAL A 437 19.92 -49.61 -14.72
C VAL A 437 18.74 -49.30 -15.62
N ALA A 438 18.63 -49.97 -16.76
CA ALA A 438 17.43 -49.96 -17.58
C ALA A 438 16.98 -51.38 -17.94
N PRO A 439 15.67 -51.63 -18.05
CA PRO A 439 15.16 -52.89 -18.58
C PRO A 439 15.44 -53.01 -20.07
N VAL A 440 15.71 -54.24 -20.53
CA VAL A 440 15.88 -54.60 -21.95
C VAL A 440 14.87 -55.65 -22.42
N ARG A 441 14.32 -56.46 -21.50
CA ARG A 441 13.29 -57.46 -21.80
C ARG A 441 12.49 -57.81 -20.55
N ILE A 442 11.18 -58.02 -20.69
CA ILE A 442 10.33 -58.56 -19.62
C ILE A 442 10.16 -60.05 -19.85
N VAL A 443 10.53 -60.85 -18.85
CA VAL A 443 10.54 -62.31 -18.91
C VAL A 443 9.28 -62.85 -18.26
N GLY A 444 8.53 -63.68 -18.99
CA GLY A 444 7.28 -64.27 -18.53
C GLY A 444 7.36 -65.77 -18.30
N SER A 445 6.52 -66.25 -17.39
CA SER A 445 6.18 -67.66 -17.18
C SER A 445 4.65 -67.80 -17.19
N GLU A 446 4.11 -68.77 -17.91
CA GLU A 446 2.65 -69.00 -18.05
C GLU A 446 1.85 -67.73 -18.43
N GLY A 447 2.42 -66.89 -19.31
CA GLY A 447 1.79 -65.64 -19.76
C GLY A 447 1.79 -64.49 -18.73
N ARG A 448 2.45 -64.67 -17.58
CA ARG A 448 2.59 -63.66 -16.52
C ARG A 448 4.04 -63.25 -16.32
N VAL A 449 4.27 -62.03 -15.82
CA VAL A 449 5.60 -61.54 -15.44
C VAL A 449 6.24 -62.46 -14.39
N ALA A 450 7.49 -62.86 -14.61
CA ALA A 450 8.30 -63.64 -13.66
C ALA A 450 9.64 -62.95 -13.33
N ALA A 451 10.19 -62.18 -14.28
CA ALA A 451 11.41 -61.41 -14.09
C ALA A 451 11.53 -60.27 -15.11
N VAL A 452 12.48 -59.36 -14.87
CA VAL A 452 12.91 -58.33 -15.82
C VAL A 452 14.41 -58.45 -16.07
N GLU A 453 14.78 -58.60 -17.33
CA GLU A 453 16.17 -58.55 -17.78
C GLU A 453 16.58 -57.09 -17.94
N CYS A 454 17.70 -56.74 -17.31
CA CYS A 454 18.20 -55.39 -17.18
C CYS A 454 19.63 -55.29 -17.69
N LEU A 455 20.03 -54.08 -18.03
CA LEU A 455 21.39 -53.73 -18.45
C LEU A 455 21.94 -52.60 -17.57
N ARG A 456 23.24 -52.63 -17.28
CA ARG A 456 23.91 -51.52 -16.59
C ARG A 456 24.14 -50.35 -17.53
N MET A 457 24.09 -49.15 -16.96
CA MET A 457 24.30 -47.89 -17.66
C MET A 457 25.52 -47.18 -17.09
N GLU A 458 26.16 -46.35 -17.91
CA GLU A 458 27.08 -45.30 -17.46
C GLU A 458 26.55 -43.91 -17.88
N LEU A 459 27.09 -42.86 -17.28
CA LEU A 459 26.71 -41.48 -17.62
C LEU A 459 27.66 -40.93 -18.69
N GLY A 460 27.09 -40.53 -19.82
CA GLY A 460 27.77 -39.72 -20.83
C GLY A 460 27.46 -38.23 -20.68
N GLU A 461 27.79 -37.49 -21.73
CA GLU A 461 27.53 -36.05 -21.82
C GLU A 461 26.03 -35.70 -21.63
N PRO A 462 25.71 -34.51 -21.08
CA PRO A 462 24.34 -34.04 -20.95
C PRO A 462 23.52 -34.09 -22.25
N ASP A 463 22.24 -34.45 -22.14
CA ASP A 463 21.23 -34.32 -23.19
C ASP A 463 20.71 -32.88 -23.30
N ASP A 464 19.80 -32.63 -24.24
CA ASP A 464 19.21 -31.31 -24.50
C ASP A 464 18.41 -30.78 -23.29
N SER A 465 18.08 -31.63 -22.31
CA SER A 465 17.46 -31.23 -21.04
C SER A 465 18.49 -30.87 -19.97
N GLY A 466 19.79 -30.92 -20.28
CA GLY A 466 20.91 -30.68 -19.37
C GLY A 466 21.23 -31.86 -18.44
N ARG A 467 20.61 -33.04 -18.65
CA ARG A 467 20.83 -34.23 -17.81
C ARG A 467 21.76 -35.20 -18.51
N ALA A 468 22.71 -35.78 -17.79
CA ALA A 468 23.64 -36.78 -18.34
C ALA A 468 22.91 -37.89 -19.14
N ARG A 469 23.39 -38.19 -20.35
CA ARG A 469 22.82 -39.26 -21.18
C ARG A 469 23.15 -40.63 -20.58
N PRO A 470 22.19 -41.55 -20.46
CA PRO A 470 22.48 -42.92 -20.07
C PRO A 470 23.06 -43.68 -21.28
N ILE A 471 24.23 -44.30 -21.10
CA ILE A 471 24.92 -45.10 -22.12
C ILE A 471 24.89 -46.58 -21.70
N PRO A 472 24.34 -47.48 -22.52
CA PRO A 472 24.39 -48.93 -22.28
C PRO A 472 25.82 -49.45 -22.13
N ILE A 473 26.07 -50.30 -21.11
CA ILE A 473 27.33 -51.06 -20.98
C ILE A 473 27.09 -52.47 -21.56
N PRO A 474 27.59 -52.80 -22.76
CA PRO A 474 27.37 -54.13 -23.36
C PRO A 474 27.96 -55.25 -22.50
N GLY A 475 27.29 -56.42 -22.42
CA GLY A 475 27.77 -57.57 -21.65
C GLY A 475 27.51 -57.48 -20.14
N SER A 476 26.74 -56.48 -19.70
CA SER A 476 26.39 -56.24 -18.30
C SER A 476 24.97 -56.69 -17.93
N GLU A 477 24.37 -57.55 -18.75
CA GLU A 477 23.00 -58.02 -18.61
C GLU A 477 22.83 -58.85 -17.32
N PHE A 478 21.72 -58.64 -16.62
CA PHE A 478 21.35 -59.41 -15.43
C PHE A 478 19.83 -59.48 -15.28
N VAL A 479 19.36 -60.50 -14.58
CA VAL A 479 17.92 -60.76 -14.40
C VAL A 479 17.50 -60.42 -12.96
N LEU A 480 16.40 -59.69 -12.82
CA LEU A 480 15.75 -59.39 -11.55
C LEU A 480 14.39 -60.09 -11.50
N GLU A 481 14.20 -61.00 -10.54
CA GLU A 481 12.90 -61.63 -10.32
C GLU A 481 11.86 -60.61 -9.84
N THR A 482 10.68 -60.65 -10.43
CA THR A 482 9.57 -59.76 -10.07
C THR A 482 8.25 -60.31 -10.56
N ASP A 483 7.16 -60.00 -9.87
CA ASP A 483 5.83 -60.49 -10.23
C ASP A 483 5.03 -59.42 -10.99
N MET A 484 5.54 -58.18 -10.99
CA MET A 484 4.85 -57.00 -11.51
C MET A 484 5.85 -55.96 -12.01
N VAL A 485 5.60 -55.39 -13.19
CA VAL A 485 6.38 -54.26 -13.74
C VAL A 485 5.47 -53.05 -13.89
N VAL A 486 5.85 -51.93 -13.29
CA VAL A 486 5.13 -50.65 -13.40
C VAL A 486 5.92 -49.69 -14.27
N VAL A 487 5.33 -49.27 -15.38
CA VAL A 487 5.96 -48.37 -16.36
C VAL A 487 5.64 -46.92 -16.02
N ALA A 488 6.68 -46.13 -15.73
CA ALA A 488 6.58 -44.73 -15.27
C ALA A 488 7.59 -43.80 -15.99
N ILE A 489 7.73 -43.96 -17.31
CA ILE A 489 8.75 -43.28 -18.13
C ILE A 489 8.27 -41.99 -18.83
N GLY A 490 7.01 -41.61 -18.65
CA GLY A 490 6.45 -40.39 -19.22
C GLY A 490 4.96 -40.50 -19.47
N GLN A 491 4.35 -39.36 -19.77
CA GLN A 491 2.92 -39.23 -20.04
C GLN A 491 2.71 -38.47 -21.36
N GLU A 492 1.57 -38.70 -21.98
CA GLU A 492 1.13 -38.03 -23.18
C GLU A 492 -0.38 -37.74 -23.14
N ALA A 493 -0.78 -36.73 -23.91
CA ALA A 493 -2.16 -36.33 -24.04
C ALA A 493 -2.89 -37.21 -25.07
N ASP A 494 -4.15 -37.50 -24.79
CA ASP A 494 -5.04 -38.10 -25.77
C ASP A 494 -5.63 -36.99 -26.66
N LEU A 495 -5.17 -36.92 -27.91
CA LEU A 495 -5.60 -35.92 -28.88
C LEU A 495 -6.54 -36.51 -29.96
N SER A 496 -6.95 -37.77 -29.81
CA SER A 496 -7.72 -38.50 -30.84
C SER A 496 -9.07 -37.87 -31.17
N SER A 497 -9.65 -37.12 -30.22
CA SER A 497 -10.95 -36.45 -30.37
C SER A 497 -10.84 -35.00 -30.88
N LEU A 498 -9.64 -34.52 -31.21
CA LEU A 498 -9.42 -33.15 -31.70
C LEU A 498 -9.24 -33.11 -33.22
N PRO A 499 -9.75 -32.06 -33.89
CA PRO A 499 -9.62 -31.94 -35.34
C PRO A 499 -8.16 -31.68 -35.77
N PRO A 500 -7.77 -32.12 -36.99
CA PRO A 500 -6.40 -31.96 -37.50
C PRO A 500 -5.90 -30.51 -37.57
N GLU A 501 -6.80 -29.53 -37.68
CA GLU A 501 -6.46 -28.10 -37.71
C GLU A 501 -5.85 -27.60 -36.39
N ILE A 502 -6.25 -28.21 -35.26
CA ILE A 502 -5.75 -27.90 -33.91
C ILE A 502 -4.54 -28.79 -33.58
N CYS A 503 -4.52 -30.01 -34.10
CA CYS A 503 -3.48 -31.01 -33.85
C CYS A 503 -2.74 -31.47 -35.12
N PRO A 504 -2.09 -30.57 -35.89
CA PRO A 504 -1.41 -30.96 -37.11
C PRO A 504 -0.27 -31.94 -36.80
N GLY A 505 -0.28 -33.11 -37.42
CA GLY A 505 0.73 -34.16 -37.18
C GLY A 505 0.65 -34.81 -35.79
N GLY A 506 -0.53 -34.79 -35.14
CA GLY A 506 -0.74 -35.43 -33.84
C GLY A 506 -0.17 -34.66 -32.65
N ARG A 507 0.10 -33.36 -32.80
CA ARG A 507 0.55 -32.48 -31.70
C ARG A 507 -0.33 -31.25 -31.61
N LEU A 508 -0.81 -30.93 -30.41
CA LEU A 508 -1.54 -29.70 -30.14
C LEU A 508 -0.61 -28.49 -30.29
N VAL A 509 -0.96 -27.55 -31.16
CA VAL A 509 -0.20 -26.32 -31.39
C VAL A 509 -0.99 -25.13 -30.88
N VAL A 510 -0.36 -24.33 -30.01
CA VAL A 510 -0.91 -23.09 -29.47
C VAL A 510 0.08 -21.95 -29.61
N ASP A 511 -0.43 -20.74 -29.66
CA ASP A 511 0.37 -19.55 -29.42
C ASP A 511 0.86 -19.52 -27.95
N PRO A 512 2.17 -19.39 -27.69
CA PRO A 512 2.72 -19.54 -26.35
C PRO A 512 2.31 -18.43 -25.37
N GLN A 513 1.96 -17.24 -25.88
CA GLN A 513 1.58 -16.10 -25.04
C GLN A 513 0.09 -16.15 -24.71
N THR A 514 -0.75 -16.38 -25.71
CA THR A 514 -2.21 -16.30 -25.58
C THR A 514 -2.85 -17.65 -25.24
N GLY A 515 -2.22 -18.75 -25.62
CA GLY A 515 -2.79 -20.11 -25.58
C GLY A 515 -3.82 -20.38 -26.67
N ALA A 516 -3.99 -19.47 -27.65
CA ALA A 516 -4.92 -19.66 -28.76
C ALA A 516 -4.44 -20.76 -29.71
N THR A 517 -5.36 -21.58 -30.19
CA THR A 517 -5.12 -22.53 -31.28
C THR A 517 -5.32 -21.86 -32.63
N LYS A 518 -5.11 -22.59 -33.73
CA LYS A 518 -5.46 -22.10 -35.08
C LYS A 518 -6.96 -21.95 -35.30
N ARG A 519 -7.80 -22.64 -34.50
CA ARG A 519 -9.24 -22.52 -34.56
C ARG A 519 -9.71 -21.33 -33.71
N PRO A 520 -10.39 -20.33 -34.29
CA PRO A 520 -10.90 -19.18 -33.55
C PRO A 520 -11.80 -19.61 -32.38
N GLY A 521 -11.65 -18.94 -31.24
CA GLY A 521 -12.41 -19.25 -30.02
C GLY A 521 -11.95 -20.50 -29.27
N VAL A 522 -10.94 -21.23 -29.74
CA VAL A 522 -10.39 -22.40 -29.04
C VAL A 522 -8.99 -22.14 -28.49
N PHE A 523 -8.82 -22.40 -27.20
CA PHE A 523 -7.60 -22.16 -26.45
C PHE A 523 -7.16 -23.41 -25.69
N ALA A 524 -5.89 -23.53 -25.33
CA ALA A 524 -5.39 -24.65 -24.52
C ALA A 524 -4.22 -24.30 -23.61
N ALA A 525 -4.12 -24.99 -22.47
CA ALA A 525 -2.98 -24.89 -21.56
C ALA A 525 -2.87 -26.09 -20.62
N GLY A 526 -1.73 -26.20 -19.93
CA GLY A 526 -1.42 -27.30 -19.01
C GLY A 526 -0.73 -28.47 -19.72
N ASP A 527 -0.81 -29.65 -19.12
CA ASP A 527 -0.07 -30.86 -19.56
C ASP A 527 -0.39 -31.29 -20.99
N VAL A 528 -1.56 -30.90 -21.52
CA VAL A 528 -1.95 -31.16 -22.92
C VAL A 528 -1.04 -30.43 -23.94
N VAL A 529 -0.44 -29.30 -23.54
CA VAL A 529 0.49 -28.52 -24.37
C VAL A 529 1.93 -28.90 -24.07
N ARG A 530 2.29 -28.94 -22.78
CA ARG A 530 3.62 -29.32 -22.30
C ARG A 530 3.53 -29.82 -20.86
N PRO A 531 4.41 -30.74 -20.42
CA PRO A 531 4.49 -31.13 -19.02
C PRO A 531 4.63 -29.91 -18.10
N ALA A 532 3.82 -29.87 -17.04
CA ALA A 532 3.78 -28.79 -16.08
C ALA A 532 3.60 -29.32 -14.64
N THR A 533 4.19 -28.62 -13.69
CA THR A 533 3.85 -28.77 -12.27
C THR A 533 2.47 -28.15 -12.00
N VAL A 534 1.85 -28.48 -10.86
CA VAL A 534 0.53 -27.91 -10.48
C VAL A 534 0.54 -26.38 -10.50
N ILE A 535 1.60 -25.75 -10.00
CA ILE A 535 1.71 -24.27 -9.95
C ILE A 535 1.91 -23.66 -11.35
N GLU A 536 2.60 -24.35 -12.25
CA GLU A 536 2.74 -23.92 -13.65
C GLU A 536 1.44 -24.09 -14.44
N ALA A 537 0.66 -25.15 -14.18
CA ALA A 537 -0.65 -25.34 -14.77
C ALA A 537 -1.64 -24.25 -14.33
N ILE A 538 -1.60 -23.85 -13.05
CA ILE A 538 -2.33 -22.69 -12.54
C ILE A 538 -1.89 -21.41 -13.28
N ALA A 539 -0.58 -21.17 -13.39
CA ALA A 539 -0.05 -19.99 -14.09
C ALA A 539 -0.50 -19.92 -15.56
N ALA A 540 -0.46 -21.06 -16.26
CA ALA A 540 -0.94 -21.18 -17.63
C ALA A 540 -2.45 -20.95 -17.73
N GLY A 541 -3.25 -21.51 -16.83
CA GLY A 541 -4.68 -21.28 -16.77
C GLY A 541 -5.03 -19.80 -16.57
N LYS A 542 -4.34 -19.10 -15.67
CA LYS A 542 -4.53 -17.66 -15.44
C LYS A 542 -4.25 -16.82 -16.69
N ARG A 543 -3.14 -17.12 -17.37
CA ARG A 543 -2.75 -16.42 -18.60
C ARG A 543 -3.80 -16.63 -19.69
N VAL A 544 -4.20 -17.87 -19.94
CA VAL A 544 -5.18 -18.20 -20.98
C VAL A 544 -6.58 -17.66 -20.65
N ALA A 545 -6.99 -17.64 -19.39
CA ALA A 545 -8.25 -17.02 -18.98
C ALA A 545 -8.33 -15.53 -19.36
N ARG A 546 -7.23 -14.78 -19.20
CA ARG A 546 -7.14 -13.39 -19.64
C ARG A 546 -7.27 -13.27 -21.16
N SER A 547 -6.63 -14.16 -21.91
CA SER A 547 -6.75 -14.20 -23.38
C SER A 547 -8.18 -14.48 -23.83
N ILE A 548 -8.85 -15.44 -23.19
CA ILE A 548 -10.27 -15.75 -23.45
C ILE A 548 -11.12 -14.50 -23.18
N LEU A 549 -10.95 -13.84 -22.03
CA LEU A 549 -11.74 -12.66 -21.68
C LEU A 549 -11.57 -11.52 -22.70
N ARG A 550 -10.33 -11.28 -23.16
CA ARG A 550 -10.05 -10.30 -24.22
C ARG A 550 -10.71 -10.67 -25.54
N TYR A 551 -10.60 -11.94 -25.93
CA TYR A 551 -11.24 -12.47 -27.12
C TYR A 551 -12.75 -12.26 -27.09
N LEU A 552 -13.41 -12.56 -25.96
CA LEU A 552 -14.85 -12.33 -25.78
C LEU A 552 -15.25 -10.85 -25.86
N ARG A 553 -14.34 -9.93 -25.51
CA ARG A 553 -14.57 -8.49 -25.57
C ARG A 553 -14.18 -7.86 -26.91
N GLY A 554 -13.62 -8.63 -27.85
CA GLY A 554 -13.06 -8.11 -29.09
C GLY A 554 -11.81 -7.25 -28.90
N GLU A 555 -11.10 -7.41 -27.78
CA GLU A 555 -9.85 -6.70 -27.49
C GLU A 555 -8.68 -7.36 -28.22
N ALA A 556 -7.72 -6.57 -28.69
CA ALA A 556 -6.51 -7.08 -29.33
C ALA A 556 -5.69 -7.95 -28.35
N PRO A 557 -5.05 -9.04 -28.82
CA PRO A 557 -4.09 -9.76 -28.00
C PRO A 557 -2.91 -8.85 -27.69
N THR A 558 -2.74 -8.45 -26.43
CA THR A 558 -1.47 -7.84 -26.01
C THR A 558 -0.55 -8.91 -25.45
N PRO A 559 0.74 -8.95 -25.89
CA PRO A 559 1.76 -9.72 -25.20
C PRO A 559 1.70 -9.40 -23.71
N GLU A 560 1.83 -10.42 -22.84
CA GLU A 560 2.19 -10.10 -21.46
C GLU A 560 3.55 -9.42 -21.52
N GLU A 561 3.58 -8.12 -21.24
CA GLU A 561 4.83 -7.43 -20.97
C GLU A 561 5.46 -8.17 -19.79
N GLY A 562 6.53 -8.90 -20.08
CA GLY A 562 7.45 -9.39 -19.07
C GLY A 562 8.12 -8.17 -18.47
N ALA A 563 7.39 -7.43 -17.62
CA ALA A 563 7.97 -6.38 -16.82
C ALA A 563 9.11 -7.06 -16.08
N ALA A 564 10.33 -6.76 -16.50
CA ALA A 564 11.53 -7.25 -15.83
C ALA A 564 11.37 -6.82 -14.39
N ARG A 565 10.95 -7.74 -13.53
CA ARG A 565 10.65 -7.40 -12.14
C ARG A 565 11.99 -7.05 -11.54
N TRP A 566 12.18 -5.78 -11.19
CA TRP A 566 13.28 -5.34 -10.36
C TRP A 566 13.32 -6.22 -9.10
N VAL A 567 14.26 -7.17 -9.06
CA VAL A 567 14.35 -8.20 -8.01
C VAL A 567 15.20 -7.66 -6.88
N ALA A 568 14.65 -7.64 -5.67
CA ALA A 568 15.39 -7.22 -4.49
C ALA A 568 16.31 -8.36 -4.00
N ARG A 569 17.62 -8.11 -3.90
CA ARG A 569 18.56 -9.00 -3.19
C ARG A 569 19.31 -8.21 -2.11
N PRO A 570 19.54 -8.81 -0.92
CA PRO A 570 20.43 -8.22 0.07
C PRO A 570 21.87 -8.25 -0.44
N SER A 571 22.70 -7.30 -0.02
CA SER A 571 24.14 -7.33 -0.29
C SER A 571 24.86 -8.35 0.61
N PRO A 572 26.05 -8.83 0.24
CA PRO A 572 26.84 -9.72 1.09
C PRO A 572 27.12 -9.13 2.48
N GLU A 573 27.34 -7.81 2.58
CA GLU A 573 27.56 -7.10 3.84
C GLU A 573 26.29 -7.05 4.70
N GLU A 574 25.12 -6.88 4.09
CA GLU A 574 23.85 -6.97 4.82
C GLU A 574 23.58 -8.36 5.38
N LEU A 575 24.13 -9.41 4.75
CA LEU A 575 23.97 -10.79 5.18
C LEU A 575 24.97 -11.19 6.28
N SER A 576 26.19 -10.64 6.28
CA SER A 576 27.23 -11.02 7.25
C SER A 576 26.86 -10.71 8.70
N ASP A 577 26.03 -9.69 8.92
CA ASP A 577 25.62 -9.24 10.26
C ASP A 577 24.38 -9.98 10.80
N LEU A 578 23.81 -10.91 10.03
CA LEU A 578 22.56 -11.59 10.39
C LEU A 578 22.79 -12.96 11.06
N PRO A 579 21.97 -13.31 12.08
CA PRO A 579 22.11 -14.60 12.76
C PRO A 579 21.62 -15.76 11.87
N ARG A 580 22.36 -16.87 11.94
CA ARG A 580 21.94 -18.16 11.39
C ARG A 580 20.85 -18.76 12.29
N LEU A 581 19.75 -19.22 11.69
CA LEU A 581 18.58 -19.75 12.41
C LEU A 581 18.18 -21.10 11.83
N ALA A 582 17.93 -22.09 12.69
CA ALA A 582 17.46 -23.40 12.29
C ALA A 582 16.08 -23.33 11.62
N ARG A 583 15.92 -24.06 10.50
CA ARG A 583 14.64 -24.21 9.80
C ARG A 583 13.70 -25.12 10.59
N GLN A 584 12.44 -24.72 10.73
CA GLN A 584 11.40 -25.58 11.27
C GLN A 584 11.06 -26.67 10.25
N GLU A 585 10.98 -27.91 10.71
CA GLU A 585 10.56 -29.04 9.88
C GLU A 585 9.15 -29.49 10.27
N PRO A 586 8.25 -29.71 9.28
CA PRO A 586 6.90 -30.15 9.58
C PRO A 586 6.95 -31.55 10.23
N PRO A 587 6.06 -31.84 11.21
CA PRO A 587 5.99 -33.18 11.77
C PRO A 587 5.63 -34.19 10.68
N VAL A 588 6.27 -35.35 10.70
CA VAL A 588 6.01 -36.44 9.73
C VAL A 588 5.63 -37.72 10.47
N VAL A 589 4.66 -38.46 9.93
CA VAL A 589 4.31 -39.80 10.42
C VAL A 589 5.55 -40.70 10.39
N ALA A 590 5.75 -41.61 11.35
CA ALA A 590 6.90 -42.51 11.36
C ALA A 590 6.90 -43.48 10.16
N ALA A 591 8.06 -43.73 9.55
CA ALA A 591 8.20 -44.55 8.34
C ALA A 591 7.53 -45.94 8.43
N ARG A 592 7.66 -46.63 9.57
CA ARG A 592 7.00 -47.93 9.81
C ARG A 592 5.48 -47.89 9.65
N ARG A 593 4.84 -46.77 10.03
CA ARG A 593 3.40 -46.55 9.88
C ARG A 593 3.06 -46.14 8.45
N ARG A 594 3.85 -45.25 7.83
CA ARG A 594 3.67 -44.79 6.43
C ARG A 594 3.49 -45.95 5.44
N ARG A 595 4.20 -47.07 5.64
CA ARG A 595 4.12 -48.29 4.80
C ARG A 595 2.76 -48.98 4.78
N ARG A 596 1.82 -48.63 5.67
CA ARG A 596 0.56 -49.39 5.85
C ARG A 596 -0.69 -48.54 5.77
N VAL A 597 -0.57 -47.21 5.68
CA VAL A 597 -1.71 -46.30 5.75
C VAL A 597 -1.62 -45.23 4.67
N PHE A 598 -2.80 -44.78 4.23
CA PHE A 598 -2.97 -43.67 3.29
C PHE A 598 -3.25 -42.34 4.00
N GLU A 599 -3.07 -42.28 5.32
CA GLU A 599 -3.17 -41.03 6.07
C GLU A 599 -2.14 -40.01 5.56
N GLU A 600 -2.45 -38.73 5.72
CA GLU A 600 -1.54 -37.66 5.34
C GLU A 600 -0.21 -37.75 6.11
N VAL A 601 0.92 -37.88 5.39
CA VAL A 601 2.23 -38.20 5.97
C VAL A 601 2.90 -37.01 6.64
N GLU A 602 3.06 -35.91 5.90
CA GLU A 602 3.54 -34.64 6.44
C GLU A 602 2.36 -33.98 7.16
N LYS A 603 2.56 -33.34 8.32
CA LYS A 603 1.53 -32.60 9.07
C LYS A 603 1.76 -31.09 8.99
N ALA A 604 0.73 -30.30 9.25
CA ALA A 604 0.85 -28.85 9.32
C ALA A 604 1.71 -28.41 10.53
N PHE A 605 2.30 -27.23 10.44
CA PHE A 605 2.95 -26.59 11.59
C PHE A 605 1.95 -26.28 12.70
N THR A 606 2.43 -26.21 13.94
CA THR A 606 1.71 -25.48 15.00
C THR A 606 1.80 -23.96 14.74
N PRO A 607 0.92 -23.13 15.34
CA PRO A 607 1.03 -21.67 15.25
C PRO A 607 2.40 -21.13 15.66
N GLU A 608 3.00 -21.69 16.70
CA GLU A 608 4.31 -21.27 17.22
C GLU A 608 5.42 -21.61 16.22
N GLN A 609 5.37 -22.81 15.63
CA GLN A 609 6.31 -23.22 14.59
C GLN A 609 6.18 -22.31 13.35
N ALA A 610 4.95 -22.01 12.93
CA ALA A 610 4.70 -21.16 11.78
C ALA A 610 5.19 -19.72 11.99
N VAL A 611 4.92 -19.12 13.16
CA VAL A 611 5.44 -17.78 13.51
C VAL A 611 6.97 -17.79 13.57
N THR A 612 7.56 -18.81 14.21
CA THR A 612 9.01 -18.96 14.32
C THR A 612 9.67 -19.07 12.95
N GLU A 613 9.14 -19.93 12.08
CA GLU A 613 9.64 -20.13 10.73
C GLU A 613 9.47 -18.87 9.86
N ALA A 614 8.31 -18.22 9.94
CA ALA A 614 8.05 -16.99 9.20
C ALA A 614 8.96 -15.83 9.65
N SER A 615 9.30 -15.77 10.94
CA SER A 615 10.23 -14.78 11.50
C SER A 615 11.67 -14.94 11.01
N ARG A 616 12.01 -16.07 10.37
CA ARG A 616 13.28 -16.24 9.65
C ARG A 616 13.31 -15.47 8.32
N CYS A 617 12.24 -14.82 7.88
CA CYS A 617 12.27 -14.06 6.63
C CYS A 617 13.22 -12.86 6.70
N LEU A 618 14.15 -12.74 5.76
CA LEU A 618 15.09 -11.59 5.68
C LEU A 618 14.42 -10.27 5.29
N SER A 619 13.14 -10.30 4.88
CA SER A 619 12.42 -9.11 4.39
C SER A 619 13.17 -8.36 3.28
N CYS A 620 13.80 -9.10 2.35
CA CYS A 620 14.75 -8.58 1.34
C CYS A 620 14.21 -7.44 0.45
N ALA A 621 12.89 -7.33 0.24
CA ALA A 621 12.28 -6.25 -0.53
C ALA A 621 11.87 -5.03 0.32
N VAL A 622 12.10 -5.08 1.63
CA VAL A 622 11.60 -4.14 2.66
C VAL A 622 10.08 -4.19 2.75
N CYS A 623 9.35 -3.64 1.78
CA CYS A 623 7.91 -3.83 1.68
C CYS A 623 7.59 -5.27 1.26
N SER A 624 6.77 -5.96 2.05
CA SER A 624 6.38 -7.35 1.79
C SER A 624 5.28 -7.50 0.73
N GLU A 625 4.70 -6.40 0.24
CA GLU A 625 3.54 -6.38 -0.66
C GLU A 625 2.33 -7.17 -0.13
N CYS A 626 2.12 -7.18 1.19
CA CYS A 626 0.94 -7.78 1.83
C CYS A 626 -0.39 -7.07 1.53
N PHE A 627 -0.34 -5.84 1.02
CA PHE A 627 -1.49 -5.03 0.56
C PHE A 627 -2.50 -4.61 1.64
N GLU A 628 -2.21 -4.87 2.90
CA GLU A 628 -2.95 -4.31 4.04
C GLU A 628 -3.06 -2.79 3.99
N CYS A 629 -1.97 -2.12 3.57
CA CYS A 629 -1.98 -0.68 3.39
C CYS A 629 -2.97 -0.21 2.31
N VAL A 630 -3.14 -0.99 1.22
CA VAL A 630 -4.10 -0.70 0.15
C VAL A 630 -5.53 -0.87 0.66
N ALA A 631 -5.81 -1.98 1.36
CA ALA A 631 -7.11 -2.24 1.96
C ALA A 631 -7.51 -1.16 2.98
N ALA A 632 -6.56 -0.67 3.78
CA ALA A 632 -6.79 0.40 4.75
C ALA A 632 -6.90 1.80 4.12
N CYS A 633 -6.38 2.02 2.90
CA CYS A 633 -6.31 3.36 2.30
C CYS A 633 -7.62 3.79 1.63
N ARG A 634 -8.53 4.39 2.39
CA ARG A 634 -9.81 4.94 1.86
C ARG A 634 -9.61 5.99 0.77
N ALA A 635 -8.53 6.78 0.84
CA ALA A 635 -8.19 7.79 -0.18
C ALA A 635 -7.71 7.19 -1.52
N ARG A 636 -7.47 5.86 -1.56
CA ARG A 636 -6.90 5.15 -2.71
C ARG A 636 -5.61 5.82 -3.22
N ALA A 637 -4.74 6.20 -2.28
CA ALA A 637 -3.50 6.89 -2.57
C ALA A 637 -2.32 5.94 -2.82
N ILE A 638 -2.47 4.63 -2.59
CA ILE A 638 -1.37 3.67 -2.65
C ILE A 638 -1.40 2.93 -3.98
N ASP A 639 -0.27 2.95 -4.68
CA ASP A 639 -0.07 2.24 -5.94
C ASP A 639 1.23 1.43 -5.87
N HIS A 640 1.10 0.11 -5.76
CA HIS A 640 2.22 -0.83 -5.75
C HIS A 640 2.67 -1.28 -7.16
N ALA A 641 1.92 -0.92 -8.21
CA ALA A 641 2.23 -1.24 -9.60
C ALA A 641 3.18 -0.21 -10.24
N ALA A 642 3.36 0.96 -9.61
CA ALA A 642 4.36 1.94 -10.04
C ALA A 642 5.77 1.33 -10.08
N PHE A 643 6.55 1.72 -11.10
CA PHE A 643 7.92 1.22 -11.34
C PHE A 643 8.91 2.38 -11.47
N PRO A 644 10.20 2.17 -11.14
CA PRO A 644 11.25 3.17 -11.32
C PRO A 644 11.38 3.60 -12.78
N ARG A 645 11.64 4.88 -13.02
CA ARG A 645 11.84 5.44 -14.38
C ARG A 645 13.25 5.99 -14.50
N GLU A 646 13.96 5.58 -15.53
CA GLU A 646 15.21 6.22 -15.92
C GLU A 646 14.92 7.54 -16.63
N MET A 647 15.61 8.60 -16.21
CA MET A 647 15.47 9.94 -16.74
C MET A 647 16.84 10.57 -16.97
N VAL A 648 16.93 11.39 -18.01
CA VAL A 648 18.11 12.21 -18.31
C VAL A 648 17.71 13.67 -18.21
N PHE A 649 18.45 14.42 -17.41
CA PHE A 649 18.26 15.85 -17.21
C PHE A 649 19.44 16.62 -17.79
N GLU A 650 19.15 17.75 -18.43
CA GLU A 650 20.16 18.63 -19.01
C GLU A 650 20.15 19.99 -18.31
N ALA A 651 21.32 20.52 -17.99
CA ALA A 651 21.44 21.86 -17.42
C ALA A 651 22.72 22.59 -17.85
N ASP A 652 22.63 23.92 -17.85
CA ASP A 652 23.77 24.81 -18.06
C ASP A 652 24.54 25.03 -16.74
N LEU A 653 23.87 24.83 -15.60
CA LEU A 653 24.42 24.99 -14.26
C LEU A 653 24.10 23.77 -13.40
N LEU A 654 25.10 23.23 -12.69
CA LEU A 654 24.94 22.12 -11.75
C LEU A 654 25.40 22.55 -10.36
N LEU A 655 24.52 22.43 -9.36
CA LEU A 655 24.81 22.73 -7.98
C LEU A 655 24.72 21.48 -7.09
N ASP A 656 25.70 21.32 -6.20
CA ASP A 656 25.74 20.28 -5.18
C ASP A 656 25.36 20.85 -3.80
N ALA A 657 24.17 20.48 -3.32
CA ALA A 657 23.67 20.81 -1.99
C ALA A 657 23.82 19.65 -0.98
N GLY A 658 24.60 18.62 -1.33
CA GLY A 658 24.81 17.42 -0.55
C GLY A 658 23.66 16.41 -0.63
N GLY A 659 23.86 15.23 -0.05
CA GLY A 659 22.86 14.15 -0.02
C GLY A 659 23.14 13.01 -1.01
N TYR A 660 24.07 13.20 -1.94
CA TYR A 660 24.60 12.16 -2.81
C TYR A 660 26.08 11.88 -2.47
N ARG A 661 26.52 10.63 -2.62
CA ARG A 661 27.93 10.25 -2.56
C ARG A 661 28.41 9.95 -3.98
N LEU A 662 28.79 11.01 -4.71
CA LEU A 662 29.17 10.94 -6.12
C LEU A 662 30.39 11.82 -6.37
N GLU A 663 31.23 11.43 -7.31
CA GLU A 663 32.25 12.31 -7.88
C GLU A 663 31.60 13.16 -8.98
N LEU A 664 31.70 14.49 -8.86
CA LEU A 664 31.10 15.42 -9.80
C LEU A 664 32.16 15.97 -10.78
N PRO A 665 31.80 16.18 -12.06
CA PRO A 665 32.72 16.73 -13.05
C PRO A 665 33.09 18.18 -12.72
N GLU A 666 34.24 18.62 -13.24
CA GLU A 666 34.73 19.99 -13.10
C GLU A 666 33.68 21.01 -13.57
N GLY A 667 33.44 22.06 -12.77
CA GLY A 667 32.43 23.09 -13.03
C GLY A 667 31.12 22.91 -12.26
N ALA A 668 30.91 21.80 -11.56
CA ALA A 668 29.85 21.68 -10.55
C ALA A 668 30.15 22.57 -9.34
N LEU A 669 29.15 23.27 -8.81
CA LEU A 669 29.34 24.30 -7.78
C LEU A 669 28.71 23.89 -6.44
N PRO A 670 29.40 24.06 -5.30
CA PRO A 670 28.80 23.77 -4.00
C PRO A 670 27.76 24.84 -3.62
N VAL A 671 26.74 24.44 -2.86
CA VAL A 671 25.75 25.36 -2.28
C VAL A 671 26.17 25.77 -0.86
N GLY A 672 26.23 27.08 -0.60
CA GLY A 672 26.50 27.61 0.74
C GLY A 672 25.41 27.25 1.76
N LYS A 673 25.72 27.27 3.07
CA LYS A 673 24.79 26.84 4.14
C LYS A 673 23.43 27.55 4.11
N ASN A 674 23.38 28.78 3.62
CA ASN A 674 22.15 29.57 3.49
C ASN A 674 21.49 29.49 2.10
N GLY A 675 21.90 28.54 1.25
CA GLY A 675 21.45 28.40 -0.14
C GLY A 675 22.04 29.44 -1.08
N GLU A 676 23.20 30.00 -0.74
CA GLU A 676 23.91 31.01 -1.56
C GLU A 676 24.24 30.39 -2.93
N VAL A 677 23.96 31.14 -4.00
CA VAL A 677 24.19 30.74 -5.39
C VAL A 677 25.12 31.76 -6.06
N PRO A 678 25.90 31.35 -7.08
CA PRO A 678 26.72 32.28 -7.86
C PRO A 678 25.90 33.43 -8.43
N ALA A 679 26.54 34.58 -8.68
CA ALA A 679 25.88 35.77 -9.21
C ALA A 679 25.30 35.51 -10.61
N VAL A 680 24.01 35.18 -10.68
CA VAL A 680 23.21 35.20 -11.89
C VAL A 680 22.72 36.64 -12.08
N PRO A 681 22.86 37.27 -13.26
CA PRO A 681 22.44 38.65 -13.47
C PRO A 681 20.97 38.81 -13.08
N ALA A 682 20.75 39.64 -12.06
CA ALA A 682 19.48 39.80 -11.41
C ALA A 682 18.47 40.44 -12.36
N GLY A 683 17.49 39.66 -12.82
CA GLY A 683 16.16 40.23 -13.00
C GLY A 683 15.69 40.65 -11.62
N SER A 684 15.53 41.95 -11.40
CA SER A 684 15.06 42.52 -10.14
C SER A 684 13.63 42.07 -9.84
N VAL A 685 13.50 40.90 -9.21
CA VAL A 685 12.25 40.52 -8.56
C VAL A 685 12.58 40.39 -7.08
N PRO A 686 11.99 41.23 -6.20
CA PRO A 686 12.13 41.05 -4.78
C PRO A 686 11.68 39.62 -4.43
N VAL A 687 12.23 39.04 -3.36
CA VAL A 687 11.63 37.89 -2.68
C VAL A 687 10.27 38.36 -2.15
N LEU A 688 9.30 38.43 -3.05
CA LEU A 688 7.91 38.63 -2.76
C LEU A 688 7.47 37.28 -2.20
N PHE A 689 7.17 37.24 -0.90
CA PHE A 689 5.94 36.56 -0.50
C PHE A 689 4.93 36.91 -1.59
N PRO A 690 4.37 35.94 -2.36
CA PRO A 690 3.55 36.25 -3.52
C PRO A 690 2.63 37.37 -3.07
N ALA A 691 2.79 38.55 -3.71
CA ALA A 691 2.09 39.77 -3.33
C ALA A 691 0.69 39.32 -3.00
N VAL A 692 0.30 39.34 -1.72
CA VAL A 692 -0.94 38.72 -1.25
C VAL A 692 -1.98 39.26 -2.18
N GLN A 693 -2.40 38.44 -3.16
CA GLN A 693 -3.20 38.95 -4.24
C GLN A 693 -4.42 39.53 -3.56
N ARG A 694 -4.75 40.77 -3.94
CA ARG A 694 -5.85 41.54 -3.35
C ARG A 694 -7.11 40.70 -3.45
N LEU A 695 -7.38 39.88 -2.42
CA LEU A 695 -8.65 39.20 -2.31
C LEU A 695 -9.66 40.34 -2.16
N PRO A 696 -10.70 40.37 -2.99
CA PRO A 696 -11.71 41.42 -2.91
C PRO A 696 -12.30 41.41 -1.50
N ILE A 697 -12.49 42.61 -0.95
CA ILE A 697 -13.24 42.75 0.29
C ILE A 697 -14.70 42.43 -0.06
N VAL A 698 -15.21 41.36 0.53
CA VAL A 698 -16.64 41.08 0.53
C VAL A 698 -17.25 41.97 1.61
N GLU A 699 -17.91 43.04 1.17
CA GLU A 699 -18.59 44.00 2.06
C GLU A 699 -19.91 43.45 2.63
N SER A 700 -20.45 42.38 2.04
CA SER A 700 -21.68 41.73 2.48
C SER A 700 -21.46 40.85 3.72
N ARG A 701 -22.45 40.87 4.62
CA ARG A 701 -22.52 39.95 5.77
C ARG A 701 -23.35 38.74 5.33
N PRO A 702 -22.77 37.53 5.27
CA PRO A 702 -23.53 36.36 4.85
C PRO A 702 -24.63 36.06 5.88
N ASN A 703 -25.89 36.09 5.44
CA ASN A 703 -27.04 35.76 6.30
C ASN A 703 -27.31 34.24 6.31
N GLN A 704 -26.90 33.55 5.24
CA GLN A 704 -27.08 32.12 5.06
C GLN A 704 -25.71 31.42 4.96
N VAL A 705 -25.35 30.68 6.01
CA VAL A 705 -24.07 29.95 6.09
C VAL A 705 -24.32 28.44 5.91
N GLY A 706 -23.63 27.81 4.97
CA GLY A 706 -23.58 26.34 4.91
C GLY A 706 -22.43 25.80 5.75
N VAL A 707 -22.67 24.72 6.49
CA VAL A 707 -21.65 24.04 7.28
C VAL A 707 -21.36 22.67 6.64
N PHE A 708 -20.09 22.40 6.35
CA PHE A 708 -19.64 21.15 5.77
C PHE A 708 -18.73 20.43 6.76
N LEU A 709 -19.02 19.17 7.05
CA LEU A 709 -18.28 18.36 8.01
C LEU A 709 -17.49 17.28 7.27
N CYS A 710 -16.17 17.35 7.33
CA CYS A 710 -15.29 16.38 6.70
C CYS A 710 -15.10 15.16 7.60
N ARG A 711 -15.30 13.95 7.07
CA ARG A 711 -14.97 12.70 7.78
C ARG A 711 -13.46 12.48 7.91
N CYS A 712 -12.66 13.15 7.09
CA CYS A 712 -11.22 13.00 6.98
C CYS A 712 -10.80 11.53 6.75
N GLY A 713 -11.52 10.84 5.85
CA GLY A 713 -11.32 9.41 5.61
C GLY A 713 -11.61 8.54 6.85
N GLY A 714 -12.58 8.97 7.68
CA GLY A 714 -13.01 8.28 8.90
C GLY A 714 -12.32 8.73 10.18
N GLN A 715 -11.23 9.51 10.12
CA GLN A 715 -10.48 9.90 11.32
C GLN A 715 -11.25 10.80 12.28
N ILE A 716 -12.07 11.72 11.75
CA ILE A 716 -12.94 12.56 12.59
C ILE A 716 -14.12 11.71 13.05
N ALA A 717 -14.75 10.99 12.13
CA ALA A 717 -15.93 10.16 12.41
C ALA A 717 -15.68 9.03 13.42
N ALA A 718 -14.43 8.59 13.60
CA ALA A 718 -14.06 7.58 14.58
C ALA A 718 -14.15 8.05 16.04
N ALA A 719 -14.03 9.37 16.28
CA ALA A 719 -14.05 9.95 17.62
C ALA A 719 -15.18 10.97 17.82
N LEU A 720 -15.86 11.39 16.75
CA LEU A 720 -16.92 12.39 16.75
C LEU A 720 -18.10 11.90 15.93
N ASP A 721 -19.28 11.83 16.56
CA ASP A 721 -20.54 11.54 15.87
C ASP A 721 -20.94 12.74 14.99
N LEU A 722 -20.60 12.65 13.71
CA LEU A 722 -20.86 13.71 12.74
C LEU A 722 -22.34 13.84 12.38
N GLU A 723 -23.14 12.79 12.53
CA GLU A 723 -24.58 12.86 12.26
C GLU A 723 -25.30 13.59 13.39
N ALA A 724 -24.96 13.26 14.65
CA ALA A 724 -25.46 13.99 15.81
C ALA A 724 -25.03 15.46 15.78
N LEU A 725 -23.76 15.73 15.42
CA LEU A 725 -23.26 17.10 15.25
C LEU A 725 -24.00 17.84 14.14
N ALA A 726 -24.22 17.20 12.99
CA ALA A 726 -24.96 17.79 11.88
C ALA A 726 -26.39 18.13 12.27
N SER A 727 -27.08 17.24 13.00
CA SER A 727 -28.43 17.49 13.50
C SER A 727 -28.47 18.73 14.40
N GLN A 728 -27.57 18.82 15.38
CA GLN A 728 -27.54 19.96 16.31
C GLN A 728 -27.15 21.27 15.61
N LEU A 729 -26.31 21.23 14.57
CA LEU A 729 -25.94 22.43 13.80
C LEU A 729 -27.09 22.96 12.94
N ARG A 730 -27.97 22.09 12.41
CA ARG A 730 -29.13 22.51 11.63
C ARG A 730 -30.10 23.37 12.45
N GLU A 731 -30.12 23.19 13.77
CA GLU A 731 -30.94 23.98 14.70
C GLU A 731 -30.27 25.32 15.10
N ARG A 732 -29.01 25.55 14.72
CA ARG A 732 -28.28 26.76 15.13
C ARG A 732 -28.65 27.98 14.28
N PRO A 733 -28.81 29.17 14.89
CA PRO A 733 -29.13 30.39 14.15
C PRO A 733 -28.11 30.71 13.07
N GLY A 734 -28.59 30.93 11.83
CA GLY A 734 -27.76 31.34 10.69
C GLY A 734 -27.13 30.18 9.91
N VAL A 735 -27.39 28.93 10.29
CA VAL A 735 -27.01 27.75 9.52
C VAL A 735 -28.14 27.41 8.53
N LEU A 736 -27.87 27.53 7.23
CA LEU A 736 -28.85 27.20 6.18
C LEU A 736 -28.88 25.70 5.88
N ARG A 737 -27.71 25.07 5.83
CA ARG A 737 -27.57 23.64 5.49
C ARG A 737 -26.35 23.05 6.17
N VAL A 738 -26.42 21.75 6.45
CA VAL A 738 -25.29 20.97 6.98
C VAL A 738 -25.11 19.70 6.17
N GLU A 739 -23.93 19.53 5.60
CA GLU A 739 -23.56 18.37 4.79
C GLU A 739 -22.29 17.71 5.31
N ILE A 740 -22.17 16.40 5.10
CA ILE A 740 -21.01 15.61 5.50
C ILE A 740 -20.30 15.15 4.23
N VAL A 741 -19.02 15.51 4.10
CA VAL A 741 -18.16 15.12 2.98
C VAL A 741 -17.11 14.12 3.46
N ASP A 742 -16.72 13.14 2.64
CA ASP A 742 -15.78 12.11 3.11
C ASP A 742 -14.35 12.66 3.26
N GLN A 743 -13.82 13.30 2.21
CA GLN A 743 -12.46 13.81 2.16
C GLN A 743 -12.37 15.14 1.39
N ALA A 744 -12.56 16.26 2.08
CA ALA A 744 -12.55 17.59 1.44
C ALA A 744 -11.23 18.01 0.77
N CYS A 745 -10.13 17.27 0.94
CA CYS A 745 -8.83 17.61 0.38
C CYS A 745 -8.43 16.79 -0.86
N VAL A 746 -9.21 15.76 -1.25
CA VAL A 746 -8.97 14.99 -2.49
C VAL A 746 -9.79 15.59 -3.64
N PRO A 747 -9.40 15.37 -4.92
CA PRO A 747 -10.07 15.99 -6.06
C PRO A 747 -11.58 15.78 -6.09
N GLU A 748 -12.04 14.58 -5.77
CA GLU A 748 -13.46 14.22 -5.78
C GLU A 748 -14.23 14.97 -4.69
N GLY A 749 -13.72 14.97 -3.46
CA GLY A 749 -14.35 15.70 -2.35
C GLY A 749 -14.30 17.22 -2.51
N LEU A 750 -13.29 17.76 -3.21
CA LEU A 750 -13.23 19.18 -3.58
C LEU A 750 -14.32 19.53 -4.60
N ALA A 751 -14.56 18.67 -5.58
CA ALA A 751 -15.63 18.86 -6.56
C ALA A 751 -17.02 18.79 -5.88
N GLU A 752 -17.24 17.81 -5.01
CA GLU A 752 -18.47 17.69 -4.20
C GLU A 752 -18.72 18.95 -3.36
N LEU A 753 -17.70 19.40 -2.61
CA LEU A 753 -17.81 20.58 -1.76
C LEU A 753 -18.11 21.85 -2.57
N ARG A 754 -17.47 22.03 -3.74
CA ARG A 754 -17.74 23.16 -4.64
C ARG A 754 -19.18 23.16 -5.14
N ASN A 755 -19.67 22.00 -5.56
CA ASN A 755 -21.04 21.85 -6.06
C ASN A 755 -22.05 22.13 -4.95
N ALA A 756 -21.82 21.57 -3.76
CA ALA A 756 -22.72 21.72 -2.62
C ALA A 756 -22.68 23.13 -1.99
N ALA A 757 -21.54 23.82 -2.11
CA ALA A 757 -21.40 25.22 -1.70
C ALA A 757 -22.13 26.21 -2.63
N SER A 758 -22.61 25.75 -3.80
CA SER A 758 -23.31 26.59 -4.76
C SER A 758 -24.57 27.25 -4.17
N GLY A 759 -24.68 28.57 -4.40
CA GLY A 759 -25.79 29.40 -3.91
C GLY A 759 -25.71 29.84 -2.45
N LEU A 760 -24.61 29.54 -1.73
CA LEU A 760 -24.37 30.06 -0.38
C LEU A 760 -23.73 31.46 -0.41
N GLU A 761 -23.74 32.18 0.71
CA GLU A 761 -23.00 33.44 0.90
C GLU A 761 -21.80 33.24 1.84
N GLY A 762 -21.93 32.30 2.78
CA GLY A 762 -20.87 31.91 3.70
C GLY A 762 -20.74 30.40 3.80
N VAL A 763 -19.52 29.91 3.96
CA VAL A 763 -19.24 28.47 4.09
C VAL A 763 -18.31 28.20 5.27
N VAL A 764 -18.71 27.32 6.17
CA VAL A 764 -17.85 26.80 7.25
C VAL A 764 -17.49 25.36 6.93
N LEU A 765 -16.21 25.04 6.80
CA LEU A 765 -15.73 23.67 6.65
C LEU A 765 -15.06 23.19 7.95
N GLY A 766 -15.68 22.23 8.63
CA GLY A 766 -15.10 21.49 9.73
C GLY A 766 -14.27 20.31 9.22
N GLY A 767 -12.95 20.32 9.43
CA GLY A 767 -12.07 19.27 8.91
C GLY A 767 -10.70 19.23 9.60
N CYS A 768 -9.66 18.74 8.93
CA CYS A 768 -8.30 18.70 9.48
C CYS A 768 -7.49 20.00 9.24
N SER A 769 -8.18 21.11 8.96
CA SER A 769 -7.55 22.40 8.62
C SER A 769 -7.71 23.38 9.77
N CYS A 770 -6.63 24.11 10.05
CA CYS A 770 -6.44 24.84 11.28
C CYS A 770 -6.40 26.36 11.18
N CYS A 771 -6.30 26.91 9.98
CA CYS A 771 -6.31 28.36 9.76
C CYS A 771 -7.39 28.68 8.72
N ASN A 772 -8.05 29.83 8.87
CA ASN A 772 -9.00 30.34 7.88
C ASN A 772 -8.31 30.37 6.49
N LEU A 773 -9.05 30.04 5.42
CA LEU A 773 -8.60 29.97 4.01
C LEU A 773 -7.68 31.13 3.63
N ALA A 774 -8.04 32.28 4.14
CA ALA A 774 -7.44 33.56 3.89
C ALA A 774 -6.03 33.76 4.57
N GLN A 775 -5.60 32.90 5.50
CA GLN A 775 -4.40 33.12 6.33
C GLN A 775 -3.27 32.11 6.06
N VAL A 776 -2.05 32.57 5.77
CA VAL A 776 -0.83 31.74 5.70
C VAL A 776 -0.33 31.48 7.13
N CYS A 777 -0.26 30.21 7.55
CA CYS A 777 0.38 29.78 8.80
C CYS A 777 1.47 28.74 8.49
N TYR A 778 2.57 28.72 9.25
CA TYR A 778 3.72 27.80 9.02
C TYR A 778 3.38 26.32 9.26
N GLY A 779 2.25 26.03 9.92
CA GLY A 779 1.75 24.68 10.14
C GLY A 779 1.04 24.05 8.93
N CYS A 780 1.16 24.61 7.73
CA CYS A 780 0.38 24.15 6.58
C CYS A 780 0.86 22.75 6.13
N THR A 781 0.01 21.74 6.30
CA THR A 781 0.26 20.39 5.79
C THR A 781 -0.09 20.33 4.31
N THR A 782 0.45 19.33 3.59
CA THR A 782 0.15 19.09 2.17
C THR A 782 -1.36 18.99 1.90
N GLN A 783 -2.14 18.39 2.80
CA GLN A 783 -3.60 18.28 2.68
C GLN A 783 -4.29 19.65 2.77
N ARG A 784 -3.81 20.52 3.68
CA ARG A 784 -4.35 21.86 3.87
C ARG A 784 -4.06 22.75 2.65
N VAL A 785 -2.84 22.69 2.11
CA VAL A 785 -2.46 23.40 0.87
C VAL A 785 -3.35 22.95 -0.28
N ARG A 786 -3.44 21.64 -0.53
CA ARG A 786 -4.31 21.07 -1.58
C ARG A 786 -5.75 21.54 -1.46
N CYS A 787 -6.33 21.44 -0.25
CA CYS A 787 -7.71 21.84 -0.04
C CYS A 787 -7.91 23.32 -0.35
N ARG A 788 -7.01 24.20 0.10
CA ARG A 788 -7.11 25.64 -0.17
C ARG A 788 -6.94 25.99 -1.64
N SER A 789 -5.95 25.39 -2.31
CA SER A 789 -5.76 25.59 -3.76
C SER A 789 -6.98 25.09 -4.53
N GLY A 790 -7.49 23.91 -4.16
CA GLY A 790 -8.72 23.34 -4.70
C GLY A 790 -9.99 24.11 -4.37
N LEU A 791 -9.96 25.12 -3.50
CA LEU A 791 -11.11 26.01 -3.27
C LEU A 791 -10.89 27.41 -3.83
N GLY A 792 -9.84 27.61 -4.66
CA GLY A 792 -9.59 28.88 -5.36
C GLY A 792 -9.10 30.00 -4.44
N VAL A 793 -8.51 29.66 -3.29
CA VAL A 793 -8.20 30.65 -2.25
C VAL A 793 -6.84 31.32 -2.40
N TRP A 794 -5.92 30.69 -3.12
CA TRP A 794 -4.57 31.22 -3.34
C TRP A 794 -4.35 31.85 -4.72
N GLU A 795 -5.25 31.60 -5.67
CA GLU A 795 -5.02 31.95 -7.07
C GLU A 795 -6.22 32.73 -7.60
N SER A 796 -5.96 33.92 -8.17
CA SER A 796 -6.86 34.53 -9.14
C SER A 796 -6.80 33.75 -10.46
N VAL A 797 -7.27 32.50 -10.53
CA VAL A 797 -7.46 31.82 -11.82
C VAL A 797 -8.88 32.06 -12.28
N GLY A 798 -9.06 33.04 -13.17
CA GLY A 798 -10.25 33.23 -14.01
C GLY A 798 -11.51 33.72 -13.29
N ASP A 799 -12.01 34.89 -13.70
CA ASP A 799 -13.38 35.46 -13.56
C ASP A 799 -14.22 35.28 -12.28
N LEU A 800 -13.73 34.67 -11.21
CA LEU A 800 -14.53 34.37 -10.02
C LEU A 800 -13.82 34.81 -8.74
N PRO A 801 -13.92 36.10 -8.35
CA PRO A 801 -14.07 36.38 -6.94
C PRO A 801 -15.49 35.97 -6.47
N PRO A 802 -15.68 35.68 -5.18
CA PRO A 802 -16.80 34.89 -4.69
C PRO A 802 -18.14 35.65 -4.80
N PRO A 803 -19.25 34.96 -4.50
CA PRO A 803 -20.07 35.46 -3.39
C PRO A 803 -19.77 34.78 -2.05
N TRP A 804 -18.95 33.72 -2.00
CA TRP A 804 -18.65 32.91 -0.79
C TRP A 804 -17.52 33.44 0.11
N VAL A 805 -17.84 33.69 1.38
CA VAL A 805 -16.85 33.86 2.46
C VAL A 805 -16.64 32.51 3.16
N TRP A 806 -15.42 31.99 3.14
CA TRP A 806 -15.11 30.70 3.77
C TRP A 806 -14.46 30.83 5.16
N GLU A 807 -14.82 29.94 6.08
CA GLU A 807 -14.18 29.72 7.37
C GLU A 807 -13.82 28.24 7.57
N TYR A 808 -12.74 27.97 8.30
CA TYR A 808 -12.30 26.62 8.63
C TYR A 808 -12.28 26.39 10.14
N VAL A 809 -12.76 25.22 10.54
CA VAL A 809 -12.65 24.72 11.91
C VAL A 809 -11.85 23.43 11.92
N ASN A 810 -10.83 23.37 12.79
CA ASN A 810 -10.01 22.17 12.95
C ASN A 810 -10.70 21.16 13.85
N LEU A 811 -11.54 20.32 13.26
CA LEU A 811 -12.17 19.24 13.99
C LEU A 811 -11.25 18.05 14.24
N ARG A 812 -10.13 17.87 13.53
CA ARG A 812 -9.27 16.70 13.74
C ARG A 812 -8.32 16.91 14.91
N GLU A 813 -7.38 17.85 14.77
CA GLU A 813 -6.35 18.08 15.78
C GLU A 813 -6.83 18.97 16.93
N GLN A 814 -7.89 19.76 16.73
CA GLN A 814 -8.47 20.63 17.76
C GLN A 814 -9.90 20.24 18.14
N CYS A 815 -10.30 18.98 17.89
CA CYS A 815 -11.52 18.42 18.48
C CYS A 815 -11.49 16.89 18.66
N ALA A 816 -11.42 16.13 17.58
CA ALA A 816 -11.57 14.68 17.62
C ALA A 816 -10.46 13.95 18.41
N TRP A 817 -9.25 14.51 18.44
CA TRP A 817 -8.07 13.85 19.06
C TRP A 817 -7.64 14.41 20.41
N LEU A 818 -8.33 15.42 20.93
CA LEU A 818 -7.96 16.13 22.17
C LEU A 818 -9.01 15.96 23.29
N TRP A 819 -10.17 15.37 22.99
CA TRP A 819 -11.28 15.23 23.93
C TRP A 819 -11.91 13.84 23.82
N SER A 820 -12.55 13.41 24.90
CA SER A 820 -13.42 12.22 24.89
C SER A 820 -14.60 12.40 23.92
N PRO A 821 -15.23 11.33 23.38
CA PRO A 821 -16.28 11.46 22.38
C PRO A 821 -17.44 12.38 22.78
N LYS A 822 -17.86 12.33 24.05
CA LYS A 822 -18.92 13.20 24.59
C LYS A 822 -18.50 14.67 24.61
N GLU A 823 -17.27 14.96 25.02
CA GLU A 823 -16.76 16.33 25.06
C GLU A 823 -16.41 16.86 23.68
N ALA A 824 -15.90 16.00 22.79
CA ALA A 824 -15.60 16.32 21.41
C ALA A 824 -16.86 16.81 20.68
N LEU A 825 -18.03 16.20 20.90
CA LEU A 825 -19.28 16.68 20.32
C LEU A 825 -19.61 18.12 20.75
N ALA A 826 -19.52 18.42 22.05
CA ALA A 826 -19.77 19.75 22.58
C ALA A 826 -18.74 20.78 22.06
N VAL A 827 -17.46 20.42 22.04
CA VAL A 827 -16.38 21.28 21.54
C VAL A 827 -16.55 21.54 20.04
N ALA A 828 -16.86 20.53 19.23
CA ALA A 828 -17.08 20.69 17.80
C ALA A 828 -18.24 21.64 17.53
N LEU A 829 -19.35 21.48 18.26
CA LEU A 829 -20.52 22.33 18.15
C LEU A 829 -20.19 23.78 18.49
N ASP A 830 -19.48 24.01 19.59
CA ASP A 830 -19.06 25.35 20.01
C ASP A 830 -18.12 26.00 18.99
N LEU A 831 -17.12 25.28 18.49
CA LEU A 831 -16.15 25.79 17.51
C LEU A 831 -16.82 26.14 16.17
N LEU A 832 -17.74 25.30 15.69
CA LEU A 832 -18.48 25.52 14.45
C LEU A 832 -19.50 26.65 14.61
N THR A 833 -20.20 26.71 15.75
CA THR A 833 -21.12 27.82 16.07
C THR A 833 -20.36 29.14 16.12
N ALA A 834 -19.18 29.16 16.74
CA ALA A 834 -18.32 30.34 16.79
C ALA A 834 -17.83 30.76 15.39
N ALA A 835 -17.54 29.82 14.49
CA ALA A 835 -17.19 30.13 13.11
C ALA A 835 -18.38 30.73 12.33
N VAL A 836 -19.59 30.20 12.50
CA VAL A 836 -20.83 30.75 11.91
C VAL A 836 -21.10 32.15 12.46
N ALA A 837 -21.02 32.35 13.77
CA ALA A 837 -21.20 33.65 14.42
C ALA A 837 -20.19 34.69 13.90
N ARG A 838 -18.93 34.27 13.74
CA ARG A 838 -17.88 35.12 13.19
C ARG A 838 -18.17 35.60 11.77
N LEU A 839 -18.61 34.70 10.87
CA LEU A 839 -18.98 35.07 9.51
C LEU A 839 -20.11 36.11 9.49
N ARG A 840 -21.06 36.00 10.42
CA ARG A 840 -22.24 36.88 10.49
C ARG A 840 -21.97 38.22 11.17
N ALA A 841 -20.95 38.31 12.02
CA ALA A 841 -20.68 39.48 12.86
C ALA A 841 -20.11 40.70 12.11
N GLY A 842 -19.52 40.52 10.92
CA GLY A 842 -18.96 41.64 10.17
C GLY A 842 -18.37 41.22 8.82
N PRO A 843 -18.09 42.19 7.93
CA PRO A 843 -17.52 41.94 6.61
C PRO A 843 -16.13 41.29 6.70
N ALA A 844 -15.65 40.78 5.56
CA ALA A 844 -14.32 40.20 5.49
C ALA A 844 -13.25 41.26 5.77
N VAL A 845 -12.52 41.10 6.88
CA VAL A 845 -11.46 42.04 7.26
C VAL A 845 -10.23 41.84 6.36
N PRO A 846 -9.57 42.93 5.92
CA PRO A 846 -8.38 42.84 5.10
C PRO A 846 -7.22 42.15 5.84
N LEU A 847 -6.34 41.48 5.09
CA LEU A 847 -5.13 40.91 5.68
C LEU A 847 -4.21 42.03 6.16
N VAL A 848 -3.96 43.00 5.29
CA VAL A 848 -3.17 44.21 5.56
C VAL A 848 -4.02 45.23 6.31
N ALA A 849 -3.38 46.07 7.13
CA ALA A 849 -4.07 47.11 7.86
C ALA A 849 -4.81 48.08 6.91
N ARG A 850 -6.06 48.40 7.22
CA ARG A 850 -6.83 49.47 6.58
C ARG A 850 -7.35 50.45 7.62
N VAL A 851 -7.55 51.67 7.15
CA VAL A 851 -8.07 52.79 7.93
C VAL A 851 -9.43 53.17 7.38
N ASP A 852 -10.47 53.07 8.20
CA ASP A 852 -11.75 53.70 7.95
C ASP A 852 -11.61 55.21 8.16
N ARG A 853 -11.60 55.96 7.06
CA ARG A 853 -11.39 57.40 7.10
C ARG A 853 -12.52 58.16 7.78
N ALA A 854 -13.75 57.63 7.77
CA ALA A 854 -14.89 58.29 8.40
C ALA A 854 -14.81 58.22 9.94
N ARG A 855 -14.18 57.16 10.48
CA ARG A 855 -14.01 56.97 11.93
C ARG A 855 -12.64 57.41 12.47
N CYS A 856 -11.66 57.64 11.60
CA CYS A 856 -10.29 57.97 12.01
C CYS A 856 -10.18 59.42 12.49
N ARG A 857 -9.57 59.63 13.66
CA ARG A 857 -9.27 60.97 14.21
C ARG A 857 -7.80 61.38 14.05
N ASN A 858 -7.01 60.60 13.29
CA ASN A 858 -5.58 60.85 13.03
C ASN A 858 -4.70 61.04 14.29
N CYS A 859 -5.07 60.41 15.41
CA CYS A 859 -4.39 60.54 16.71
C CYS A 859 -2.96 59.93 16.76
N GLY A 860 -2.52 59.21 15.73
CA GLY A 860 -1.18 58.63 15.66
C GLY A 860 -0.92 57.39 16.53
N THR A 861 -1.87 56.97 17.38
CA THR A 861 -1.70 55.78 18.26
C THR A 861 -1.31 54.53 17.46
N CYS A 862 -1.94 54.31 16.31
CA CYS A 862 -1.65 53.17 15.44
C CYS A 862 -0.21 53.20 14.86
N VAL A 863 0.36 54.39 14.64
CA VAL A 863 1.75 54.58 14.18
C VAL A 863 2.71 54.27 15.33
N ALA A 864 2.43 54.78 16.53
CA ALA A 864 3.27 54.57 17.72
C ALA A 864 3.42 53.08 18.09
N VAL A 865 2.35 52.28 17.94
CA VAL A 865 2.38 50.84 18.24
C VAL A 865 2.86 49.97 17.06
N CYS A 866 3.07 50.55 15.87
CA CYS A 866 3.45 49.79 14.67
C CYS A 866 4.96 49.52 14.62
N ARG A 867 5.40 48.45 15.26
CA ARG A 867 6.81 48.01 15.25
C ARG A 867 7.32 47.54 13.87
N ALA A 868 6.41 47.21 12.96
CA ALA A 868 6.75 46.88 11.57
C ALA A 868 7.09 48.12 10.72
N GLY A 869 6.83 49.34 11.22
CA GLY A 869 7.03 50.57 10.46
C GLY A 869 6.12 50.70 9.23
N ALA A 870 5.00 49.96 9.22
CA ALA A 870 4.05 49.93 8.11
C ALA A 870 3.02 51.07 8.13
N LEU A 871 2.91 51.80 9.24
CA LEU A 871 1.97 52.90 9.40
C LEU A 871 2.75 54.20 9.58
N ARG A 872 2.31 55.26 8.90
CA ARG A 872 2.92 56.60 8.98
C ARG A 872 1.84 57.66 9.09
N LEU A 873 2.20 58.80 9.68
CA LEU A 873 1.38 60.01 9.66
C LEU A 873 1.82 60.85 8.45
N GLY A 874 1.02 60.82 7.40
CA GLY A 874 1.16 61.68 6.22
C GLY A 874 0.15 62.83 6.27
N SER A 875 -0.06 63.46 5.11
CA SER A 875 -1.09 64.48 4.90
C SER A 875 -1.92 64.14 3.66
N ASP A 876 -3.20 64.51 3.65
CA ASP A 876 -4.01 64.47 2.43
C ASP A 876 -3.71 65.66 1.49
N GLU A 877 -4.40 65.72 0.36
CA GLU A 877 -4.22 66.76 -0.67
C GLU A 877 -4.48 68.18 -0.15
N ASP A 878 -5.25 68.32 0.93
CA ASP A 878 -5.55 69.59 1.60
C ASP A 878 -4.62 69.89 2.80
N GLY A 879 -3.57 69.09 3.00
CA GLY A 879 -2.59 69.24 4.07
C GLY A 879 -3.08 68.78 5.46
N ARG A 880 -4.23 68.09 5.55
CA ARG A 880 -4.75 67.56 6.82
C ARG A 880 -4.05 66.25 7.17
N PRO A 881 -3.75 65.98 8.44
CA PRO A 881 -3.05 64.78 8.85
C PRO A 881 -3.84 63.54 8.46
N ARG A 882 -3.17 62.52 7.91
CA ARG A 882 -3.77 61.27 7.44
C ARG A 882 -2.89 60.08 7.80
N ILE A 883 -3.50 59.00 8.28
CA ILE A 883 -2.79 57.72 8.45
C ILE A 883 -2.61 57.03 7.11
N GLU A 884 -1.37 56.70 6.78
CA GLU A 884 -0.98 55.97 5.57
C GLU A 884 -0.46 54.58 5.91
N VAL A 885 -0.81 53.59 5.09
CA VAL A 885 -0.38 52.20 5.26
C VAL A 885 0.54 51.82 4.11
N GLU A 886 1.78 51.48 4.43
CA GLU A 886 2.72 50.83 3.51
C GLU A 886 2.46 49.32 3.53
N GLU A 887 1.60 48.87 2.62
CA GLU A 887 1.09 47.50 2.59
C GLU A 887 2.21 46.44 2.58
N ALA A 888 3.30 46.70 1.84
CA ALA A 888 4.45 45.80 1.71
C ALA A 888 5.19 45.54 3.02
N ARG A 889 5.09 46.44 4.01
CA ARG A 889 5.70 46.27 5.34
C ARG A 889 4.74 45.73 6.38
N CYS A 890 3.44 45.66 6.06
CA CYS A 890 2.43 45.27 7.04
C CYS A 890 2.51 43.78 7.35
N LEU A 891 2.82 43.45 8.61
CA LEU A 891 2.91 42.07 9.08
C LEU A 891 1.54 41.44 9.42
N ALA A 892 0.43 42.17 9.21
CA ALA A 892 -0.94 41.73 9.52
C ALA A 892 -1.16 41.28 10.98
N CYS A 893 -0.33 41.74 11.92
CA CYS A 893 -0.38 41.30 13.33
C CYS A 893 -1.61 41.83 14.09
N GLY A 894 -2.22 42.91 13.63
CA GLY A 894 -3.45 43.47 14.21
C GLY A 894 -3.26 44.33 15.45
N THR A 895 -2.02 44.62 15.87
CA THR A 895 -1.73 45.48 17.03
C THR A 895 -2.32 46.89 16.89
N CYS A 896 -2.27 47.46 15.68
CA CYS A 896 -2.83 48.78 15.40
C CYS A 896 -4.35 48.85 15.53
N ALA A 897 -5.06 47.76 15.19
CA ALA A 897 -6.50 47.62 15.39
C ALA A 897 -6.84 47.55 16.90
N ALA A 898 -6.10 46.73 17.65
CA ALA A 898 -6.31 46.55 19.09
C ALA A 898 -6.16 47.83 19.93
N HIS A 899 -5.34 48.77 19.47
CA HIS A 899 -5.07 50.05 20.16
C HIS A 899 -5.80 51.23 19.53
N CYS A 900 -6.68 51.01 18.56
CA CYS A 900 -7.41 52.10 17.92
C CYS A 900 -8.55 52.58 18.83
N PRO A 901 -8.51 53.82 19.35
CA PRO A 901 -9.53 54.29 20.30
C PRO A 901 -10.90 54.49 19.66
N THR A 902 -10.97 54.70 18.35
CA THR A 902 -12.23 54.90 17.61
C THR A 902 -12.70 53.66 16.84
N GLY A 903 -11.95 52.56 16.88
CA GLY A 903 -12.22 51.37 16.07
C GLY A 903 -12.06 51.57 14.56
N ALA A 904 -11.40 52.66 14.14
CA ALA A 904 -11.18 52.99 12.73
C ALA A 904 -10.13 52.09 12.02
N MET A 905 -9.35 51.33 12.77
CA MET A 905 -8.32 50.45 12.22
C MET A 905 -8.81 49.01 12.14
N GLU A 906 -8.63 48.37 10.99
CA GLU A 906 -8.93 46.95 10.78
C GLU A 906 -7.72 46.24 10.18
N ALA A 907 -7.36 45.06 10.69
CA ALA A 907 -6.18 44.31 10.24
C ALA A 907 -6.23 42.84 10.68
N GLY A 908 -5.55 41.97 9.93
CA GLY A 908 -5.31 40.58 10.35
C GLY A 908 -6.48 39.61 10.07
N ARG A 909 -7.43 39.99 9.21
CA ARG A 909 -8.62 39.22 8.80
C ARG A 909 -9.65 38.87 9.87
N VAL A 910 -9.48 39.31 11.11
CA VAL A 910 -10.51 39.19 12.15
C VAL A 910 -10.70 40.54 12.84
N GLY A 911 -11.90 41.10 12.67
CA GLY A 911 -12.32 42.36 13.27
C GLY A 911 -12.71 42.22 14.74
N ASP A 912 -12.95 43.34 15.42
CA ASP A 912 -13.34 43.33 16.84
C ASP A 912 -14.69 42.65 17.04
N ALA A 913 -15.71 43.00 16.24
CA ALA A 913 -17.03 42.35 16.29
C ALA A 913 -16.95 40.83 16.04
N GLN A 914 -16.04 40.40 15.17
CA GLN A 914 -15.81 38.99 14.85
C GLN A 914 -15.13 38.24 16.01
N LEU A 915 -14.18 38.87 16.71
CA LEU A 915 -13.56 38.30 17.91
C LEU A 915 -14.55 38.23 19.07
N GLU A 916 -15.33 39.30 19.28
CA GLU A 916 -16.36 39.35 20.31
C GLU A 916 -17.41 38.25 20.08
N ALA A 917 -17.95 38.13 18.87
CA ALA A 917 -18.89 37.06 18.52
C ALA A 917 -18.30 35.65 18.68
N THR A 918 -17.00 35.48 18.41
CA THR A 918 -16.30 34.21 18.64
C THR A 918 -16.25 33.89 20.14
N VAL A 919 -15.89 34.86 20.98
CA VAL A 919 -15.82 34.70 22.44
C VAL A 919 -17.20 34.39 23.01
N GLU A 920 -18.23 35.16 22.63
CA GLU A 920 -19.60 34.96 23.11
C GLU A 920 -20.15 33.57 22.74
N ALA A 921 -19.89 33.10 21.51
CA ALA A 921 -20.32 31.77 21.07
C ALA A 921 -19.58 30.61 21.78
N LEU A 922 -18.38 30.86 22.31
CA LEU A 922 -17.58 29.86 23.02
C LEU A 922 -17.83 29.86 24.54
N LEU A 923 -18.58 30.82 25.06
CA LEU A 923 -18.94 30.89 26.47
C LEU A 923 -20.26 30.14 26.75
N PRO A 924 -20.40 29.56 27.94
CA PRO A 924 -21.58 28.77 28.31
C PRO A 924 -22.79 29.69 28.48
N GLN A 925 -23.92 29.29 27.89
CA GLN A 925 -25.20 30.00 28.04
C GLN A 925 -25.94 29.59 29.33
N ASP A 926 -25.47 28.51 29.97
CA ASP A 926 -26.02 27.84 31.15
C ASP A 926 -25.25 28.15 32.44
N GLY A 927 -24.28 29.07 32.42
CA GLY A 927 -23.57 29.54 33.62
C GLY A 927 -22.42 28.64 34.11
N GLY A 928 -22.00 27.64 33.34
CA GLY A 928 -20.79 26.85 33.63
C GLY A 928 -19.50 27.69 33.57
N GLU A 929 -18.40 27.22 34.16
CA GLU A 929 -17.10 27.91 34.01
C GLU A 929 -16.32 27.33 32.83
N ARG A 930 -15.84 28.19 31.92
CA ARG A 930 -14.94 27.81 30.82
C ARG A 930 -13.61 28.55 30.89
N LEU A 931 -12.52 27.83 30.60
CA LEU A 931 -11.19 28.42 30.39
C LEU A 931 -11.04 28.78 28.90
N LEU A 932 -10.91 30.07 28.59
CA LEU A 932 -10.62 30.52 27.24
C LEU A 932 -9.11 30.59 27.02
N VAL A 933 -8.63 29.89 26.00
CA VAL A 933 -7.22 29.87 25.61
C VAL A 933 -7.05 30.61 24.30
N PHE A 934 -6.50 31.82 24.36
CA PHE A 934 -6.16 32.59 23.16
C PHE A 934 -4.83 32.12 22.57
N LEU A 935 -4.88 31.63 21.35
CA LEU A 935 -3.74 31.08 20.63
C LEU A 935 -3.30 32.08 19.55
N CYS A 936 -2.03 32.48 19.57
CA CYS A 936 -1.48 33.11 18.36
C CYS A 936 -1.36 32.07 17.24
N ASN A 937 -1.49 32.51 15.99
CA ASN A 937 -1.34 31.66 14.79
C ASN A 937 0.02 30.94 14.65
N TRP A 938 0.99 31.29 15.50
CA TRP A 938 2.35 30.81 15.46
C TRP A 938 2.58 29.76 16.56
N GLY A 939 3.28 30.10 17.66
CA GLY A 939 3.63 29.15 18.71
C GLY A 939 2.43 28.51 19.41
N GLY A 940 1.39 29.28 19.75
CA GLY A 940 0.20 28.76 20.42
C GLY A 940 -0.57 27.74 19.58
N GLN A 941 -0.87 28.10 18.33
CA GLN A 941 -1.55 27.23 17.38
C GLN A 941 -0.75 25.97 17.05
N SER A 942 0.55 26.10 16.85
CA SER A 942 1.44 24.96 16.59
C SER A 942 1.50 24.00 17.78
N GLY A 943 1.55 24.50 19.02
CA GLY A 943 1.55 23.67 20.22
C GLY A 943 0.26 22.85 20.37
N VAL A 944 -0.91 23.47 20.18
CA VAL A 944 -2.17 22.71 20.30
C VAL A 944 -2.34 21.66 19.19
N GLU A 945 -1.85 21.93 17.98
CA GLU A 945 -1.87 20.93 16.90
C GLU A 945 -0.93 19.78 17.20
N ALA A 946 0.26 20.05 17.72
CA ALA A 946 1.17 19.02 18.18
C ALA A 946 0.54 18.17 19.29
N ALA A 947 -0.18 18.79 20.22
CA ALA A 947 -0.95 18.07 21.24
C ALA A 947 -2.02 17.16 20.61
N GLY A 948 -2.77 17.65 19.62
CA GLY A 948 -3.77 16.86 18.91
C GLY A 948 -3.17 15.69 18.13
N VAL A 949 -2.09 15.90 17.38
CA VAL A 949 -1.41 14.83 16.64
C VAL A 949 -0.82 13.77 17.59
N THR A 950 -0.38 14.19 18.77
CA THR A 950 0.13 13.28 19.82
C THR A 950 -0.98 12.73 20.73
N ARG A 951 -2.25 13.06 20.46
CA ARG A 951 -3.44 12.61 21.22
C ARG A 951 -3.37 12.93 22.72
N LEU A 952 -2.87 14.10 23.05
CA LEU A 952 -2.75 14.59 24.43
C LEU A 952 -4.05 15.25 24.87
N GLU A 953 -4.90 14.51 25.58
CA GLU A 953 -6.20 15.02 26.04
C GLU A 953 -6.08 16.30 26.88
N LEU A 954 -6.94 17.28 26.56
CA LEU A 954 -7.09 18.52 27.32
C LEU A 954 -8.17 18.36 28.40
N PRO A 955 -8.07 19.10 29.51
CA PRO A 955 -9.11 19.03 30.52
C PRO A 955 -10.43 19.65 30.03
N SER A 956 -11.55 19.19 30.60
CA SER A 956 -12.91 19.65 30.29
C SER A 956 -13.08 21.18 30.36
N GLY A 957 -14.07 21.75 29.69
CA GLY A 957 -14.36 23.19 29.79
C GLY A 957 -13.32 24.15 29.19
N VAL A 958 -12.30 23.64 28.49
CA VAL A 958 -11.34 24.47 27.74
C VAL A 958 -11.90 24.81 26.35
N ARG A 959 -11.80 26.08 25.93
CA ARG A 959 -12.13 26.53 24.57
C ARG A 959 -11.01 27.35 23.96
N LEU A 960 -10.72 27.06 22.69
CA LEU A 960 -9.60 27.64 21.97
C LEU A 960 -10.08 28.82 21.12
N VAL A 961 -9.47 29.99 21.31
CA VAL A 961 -9.76 31.21 20.55
C VAL A 961 -8.52 31.58 19.74
N ARG A 962 -8.63 31.67 18.43
CA ARG A 962 -7.48 31.95 17.56
C ARG A 962 -7.36 33.43 17.27
N VAL A 963 -6.14 33.97 17.36
CA VAL A 963 -5.80 35.35 16.96
C VAL A 963 -4.53 35.40 16.09
N PRO A 964 -4.43 36.35 15.13
CA PRO A 964 -3.22 36.52 14.31
C PRO A 964 -1.93 36.68 15.12
N CYS A 965 -2.03 37.44 16.21
CA CYS A 965 -0.96 37.70 17.15
C CYS A 965 -1.58 37.88 18.54
N LEU A 966 -0.85 37.58 19.62
CA LEU A 966 -1.32 37.98 20.95
C LEU A 966 -1.42 39.51 21.08
N GLY A 967 -0.64 40.28 20.32
CA GLY A 967 -0.76 41.73 20.23
C GLY A 967 -2.08 42.25 19.61
N ARG A 968 -2.92 41.38 19.03
CA ARG A 968 -4.27 41.71 18.55
C ARG A 968 -5.27 41.86 19.70
N LEU A 969 -4.93 41.36 20.89
CA LEU A 969 -5.82 41.37 22.05
C LEU A 969 -5.83 42.77 22.67
N SER A 970 -7.02 43.27 22.95
CA SER A 970 -7.23 44.52 23.69
C SER A 970 -7.64 44.21 25.13
N PRO A 971 -7.36 45.11 26.10
CA PRO A 971 -7.87 44.97 27.46
C PRO A 971 -9.39 44.79 27.51
N GLY A 972 -10.13 45.53 26.66
CA GLY A 972 -11.59 45.48 26.60
C GLY A 972 -12.12 44.11 26.21
N LEU A 973 -11.51 43.43 25.22
CA LEU A 973 -11.93 42.08 24.82
C LEU A 973 -11.76 41.07 25.96
N LEU A 974 -10.64 41.13 26.68
CA LEU A 974 -10.34 40.21 27.78
C LEU A 974 -11.28 40.44 28.97
N LEU A 975 -11.56 41.71 29.31
CA LEU A 975 -12.49 42.05 30.39
C LEU A 975 -13.92 41.63 30.06
N ARG A 976 -14.40 41.88 28.84
CA ARG A 976 -15.73 41.41 28.41
C ARG A 976 -15.84 39.89 28.44
N ALA A 977 -14.78 39.17 28.10
CA ALA A 977 -14.79 37.70 28.20
C ALA A 977 -14.98 37.23 29.65
N LEU A 978 -14.34 37.89 30.63
CA LEU A 978 -14.55 37.61 32.07
C LEU A 978 -15.97 38.00 32.52
N GLU A 979 -16.45 39.18 32.12
CA GLU A 979 -17.82 39.66 32.42
C GLU A 979 -18.89 38.67 31.92
N ARG A 980 -18.67 38.07 30.75
CA ARG A 980 -19.57 37.08 30.14
C ARG A 980 -19.41 35.66 30.69
N GLY A 981 -18.64 35.47 31.77
CA GLY A 981 -18.56 34.19 32.48
C GLY A 981 -17.36 33.31 32.13
N ALA A 982 -16.28 33.85 31.55
CA ALA A 982 -15.02 33.10 31.48
C ALA A 982 -14.47 32.84 32.90
N GLY A 983 -14.28 31.57 33.26
CA GLY A 983 -13.70 31.16 34.54
C GLY A 983 -12.22 31.53 34.63
N GLY A 984 -11.54 31.62 33.48
CA GLY A 984 -10.19 32.14 33.38
C GLY A 984 -9.76 32.33 31.92
N ILE A 985 -8.67 33.05 31.72
CA ILE A 985 -8.10 33.33 30.41
C ILE A 985 -6.61 32.95 30.40
N LEU A 986 -6.22 32.15 29.40
CA LEU A 986 -4.84 31.79 29.12
C LEU A 986 -4.42 32.35 27.76
N LEU A 987 -3.33 33.12 27.68
CA LEU A 987 -2.74 33.48 26.38
C LEU A 987 -1.55 32.58 26.08
N ALA A 988 -1.64 31.80 25.01
CA ALA A 988 -0.60 30.88 24.54
C ALA A 988 0.01 31.41 23.23
N GLY A 989 1.30 31.72 23.26
CA GLY A 989 1.98 32.32 22.11
C GLY A 989 3.45 31.91 21.99
N CYS A 990 4.14 32.48 21.00
CA CYS A 990 5.58 32.30 20.83
C CYS A 990 6.35 32.73 22.08
N ARG A 991 7.49 32.09 22.32
CA ARG A 991 8.53 32.62 23.20
C ARG A 991 8.98 34.00 22.73
N GLU A 992 9.45 34.81 23.67
CA GLU A 992 9.92 36.18 23.41
C GLU A 992 11.10 36.21 22.43
N ASP A 993 12.10 35.35 22.64
CA ASP A 993 13.30 35.18 21.79
C ASP A 993 13.01 34.58 20.41
N ALA A 994 11.87 33.90 20.25
CA ALA A 994 11.45 33.26 19.01
C ALA A 994 10.14 33.85 18.46
N CYS A 995 9.80 35.08 18.84
CA CYS A 995 8.57 35.73 18.40
C CYS A 995 8.64 36.02 16.91
N ARG A 996 7.69 35.49 16.12
CA ARG A 996 7.69 35.68 14.65
C ARG A 996 7.69 37.15 14.23
N TYR A 997 6.99 37.98 14.98
CA TYR A 997 6.94 39.42 14.72
C TYR A 997 8.01 40.20 15.49
N GLY A 998 8.74 39.57 16.42
CA GLY A 998 9.74 40.21 17.28
C GLY A 998 9.17 41.02 18.44
N PHE A 999 7.89 41.44 18.40
CA PHE A 999 7.28 42.33 19.42
C PHE A 999 5.91 41.86 19.92
N GLY A 1000 5.30 40.86 19.29
CA GLY A 1000 3.92 40.47 19.61
C GLY A 1000 3.71 39.98 21.04
N ARG A 1001 4.75 39.38 21.63
CA ARG A 1001 4.76 38.90 23.02
C ARG A 1001 4.91 40.05 24.02
N GLU A 1002 5.84 40.97 23.78
CA GLU A 1002 6.03 42.21 24.56
C GLU A 1002 4.73 43.02 24.64
N VAL A 1003 4.06 43.24 23.51
CA VAL A 1003 2.78 43.97 23.46
C VAL A 1003 1.72 43.27 24.31
N ALA A 1004 1.60 41.94 24.18
CA ALA A 1004 0.66 41.17 24.99
C ALA A 1004 0.99 41.24 26.49
N ALA A 1005 2.27 41.20 26.87
CA ALA A 1005 2.75 41.41 28.24
C ALA A 1005 2.26 42.75 28.82
N GLY A 1006 2.35 43.83 28.03
CA GLY A 1006 1.82 45.14 28.39
C GLY A 1006 0.30 45.14 28.63
N VAL A 1007 -0.46 44.57 27.68
CA VAL A 1007 -1.94 44.43 27.79
C VAL A 1007 -2.32 43.63 29.03
N LEU A 1008 -1.60 42.55 29.35
CA LEU A 1008 -1.86 41.73 30.52
C LEU A 1008 -1.56 42.45 31.83
N SER A 1009 -0.50 43.25 31.88
CA SER A 1009 -0.18 44.06 33.06
C SER A 1009 -1.34 45.00 33.39
N GLN A 1010 -1.87 45.67 32.37
CA GLN A 1010 -3.04 46.54 32.49
C GLN A 1010 -4.29 45.78 32.95
N VAL A 1011 -4.61 44.65 32.31
CA VAL A 1011 -5.80 43.85 32.68
C VAL A 1011 -5.64 43.25 34.07
N ARG A 1012 -4.46 42.77 34.47
CA ARG A 1012 -4.21 42.26 35.83
C ARG A 1012 -4.42 43.33 36.89
N ALA A 1013 -3.98 44.56 36.64
CA ALA A 1013 -4.23 45.68 37.55
C ALA A 1013 -5.74 45.91 37.72
N LEU A 1014 -6.49 45.91 36.61
CA LEU A 1014 -7.95 46.08 36.63
C LEU A 1014 -8.68 44.90 37.31
N VAL A 1015 -8.32 43.66 37.00
CA VAL A 1015 -8.92 42.44 37.60
C VAL A 1015 -8.66 42.38 39.10
N ARG A 1016 -7.48 42.82 39.57
CA ARG A 1016 -7.18 42.95 41.01
C ARG A 1016 -8.04 44.02 41.68
N LEU A 1017 -8.21 45.19 41.05
CA LEU A 1017 -9.09 46.24 41.54
C LEU A 1017 -10.56 45.79 41.62
N LEU A 1018 -10.99 44.92 40.71
CA LEU A 1018 -12.34 44.35 40.66
C LEU A 1018 -12.54 43.13 41.58
N GLY A 1019 -11.53 42.71 42.34
CA GLY A 1019 -11.64 41.58 43.28
C GLY A 1019 -11.76 40.20 42.64
N LEU A 1020 -11.40 40.05 41.36
CA LEU A 1020 -11.62 38.83 40.57
C LEU A 1020 -10.46 37.81 40.63
N GLY A 1021 -9.51 37.96 41.56
CA GLY A 1021 -8.39 37.01 41.76
C GLY A 1021 -7.41 36.93 40.58
N GLU A 1022 -6.64 35.84 40.50
CA GLU A 1022 -5.65 35.60 39.42
C GLU A 1022 -6.24 34.84 38.23
N ARG A 1023 -7.30 35.36 37.58
CA ARG A 1023 -7.98 34.69 36.45
C ARG A 1023 -7.32 34.86 35.07
N LEU A 1024 -6.06 35.31 35.03
CA LEU A 1024 -5.36 35.66 33.79
C LEU A 1024 -3.87 35.26 33.82
N ALA A 1025 -3.51 34.29 33.01
CA ALA A 1025 -2.14 33.79 32.87
C ALA A 1025 -1.70 33.77 31.41
N VAL A 1026 -0.38 33.79 31.20
CA VAL A 1026 0.22 33.79 29.88
C VAL A 1026 1.43 32.90 29.88
N VAL A 1027 1.49 32.06 28.84
CA VAL A 1027 2.46 30.98 28.74
C VAL A 1027 3.18 31.03 27.40
N ASP A 1028 4.46 30.70 27.46
CA ASP A 1028 5.28 30.53 26.28
C ASP A 1028 5.12 29.10 25.77
N VAL A 1029 4.71 28.98 24.52
CA VAL A 1029 4.55 27.70 23.86
C VAL A 1029 5.65 27.58 22.82
N ARG A 1030 6.54 26.60 23.03
CA ARG A 1030 7.50 26.22 22.00
C ARG A 1030 6.72 25.66 20.82
N PRO A 1031 6.96 26.14 19.60
CA PRO A 1031 6.29 25.57 18.42
C PRO A 1031 6.57 24.07 18.30
N GLY A 1032 5.53 23.29 18.03
CA GLY A 1032 5.59 21.82 18.01
C GLY A 1032 5.62 21.14 19.39
N ASP A 1033 5.61 21.89 20.49
CA ASP A 1033 5.64 21.35 21.86
C ASP A 1033 4.21 21.11 22.39
N GLY A 1034 3.63 19.99 22.01
CA GLY A 1034 2.28 19.60 22.45
C GLY A 1034 2.18 19.29 23.94
N VAL A 1035 3.25 18.72 24.51
CA VAL A 1035 3.32 18.40 25.95
C VAL A 1035 3.35 19.67 26.77
N GLY A 1036 4.26 20.60 26.44
CA GLY A 1036 4.35 21.89 27.14
C GLY A 1036 3.07 22.71 27.01
N PHE A 1037 2.39 22.66 25.86
CA PHE A 1037 1.07 23.29 25.70
C PHE A 1037 0.02 22.69 26.65
N ARG A 1038 -0.10 21.37 26.70
CA ARG A 1038 -1.06 20.68 27.59
C ARG A 1038 -0.78 20.97 29.06
N GLU A 1039 0.48 20.89 29.47
CA GLU A 1039 0.89 21.19 30.85
C GLU A 1039 0.50 22.61 31.25
N ALA A 1040 0.73 23.59 30.37
CA ALA A 1040 0.33 24.97 30.62
C ALA A 1040 -1.19 25.13 30.81
N VAL A 1041 -2.00 24.42 30.03
CA VAL A 1041 -3.46 24.42 30.17
C VAL A 1041 -3.88 23.78 31.49
N LEU A 1042 -3.26 22.66 31.90
CA LEU A 1042 -3.54 22.00 33.18
C LEU A 1042 -3.20 22.90 34.36
N VAL A 1043 -2.02 23.53 34.35
CA VAL A 1043 -1.59 24.47 35.40
C VAL A 1043 -2.52 25.67 35.48
N ALA A 1044 -2.90 26.25 34.33
CA ALA A 1044 -3.83 27.36 34.29
C ALA A 1044 -5.21 26.97 34.84
N LYS A 1045 -5.74 25.80 34.45
CA LYS A 1045 -7.03 25.32 34.92
C LYS A 1045 -7.02 25.03 36.43
N ALA A 1046 -5.95 24.44 36.96
CA ALA A 1046 -5.80 24.21 38.40
C ALA A 1046 -5.77 25.54 39.17
N ARG A 1047 -4.96 26.52 38.70
CA ARG A 1047 -4.84 27.84 39.32
C ARG A 1047 -6.14 28.65 39.29
N PHE A 1048 -6.96 28.51 38.26
CA PHE A 1048 -8.21 29.26 38.11
C PHE A 1048 -9.44 28.53 38.68
N GLY A 1049 -9.30 27.24 39.02
CA GLY A 1049 -10.39 26.37 39.47
C GLY A 1049 -10.58 26.28 40.98
N GLU A 1050 -9.70 26.89 41.78
CA GLU A 1050 -9.92 27.08 43.22
C GLU A 1050 -10.89 28.26 43.41
N ARG A 1051 -12.16 27.94 43.69
CA ARG A 1051 -13.20 28.92 44.11
C ARG A 1051 -13.11 29.23 45.59
#